data_AF-A0A3B9I3D7-F1
#
_entry.id   AF-A0A3B9I3D7-F1
#
_cell.length_a   1.000
_cell.length_b   1.000
_cell.length_c   1.000
_cell.angle_alpha   90.00
_cell.angle_beta   90.00
_cell.angle_gamma   90.00
#
_symmetry.space_group_name_H-M   'P 1'
#
loop_
_entity.id
_entity.type
_entity.pdbx_description
1 polymer ?
#
loop_
_entity_poly.entity_id
_entity_poly.type
_entity_poly.pdbx_seq_one_letter_code
_entity_poly.pdbx_strand_id
1 'polypeptide(L)'
;MDYLKFFEKKNITYETDNKSLLEFYEMAISRMINAYALHKIILDEDGNPCDYVFIDVNPSFEIITGLKKFNILGKKISEVIPNISQDVFDWIGVYGNVAIKGEPMSFESFSKPLDKWFLISAYSPKTDYFVTIFNDISQIKRIELDLVQKKDSLSNLQRSLHYWESHDSLTGLPNRISLCNDISVKLKSSPSSGLAIASIDFSNLKLINSTYGYALGDEFLIAVGKRLLSLFYNEGTIYRMNGPEFCLFLHAFSSKDEVDACAEKLIQCFKSPLIMGGVKSHTTVNIGIVISFDDGKTAEELIRDADIARNEAKTVGKNTYVIFKDKFHQDIIDRMILEKQLHSALDNNEFEIYYQPQLDLASKKICGFEALLRWHNPELGTVSPSDFIPIAESNDLIVPIGSWVLRNACFFIKKLRNKGYTDFTISVNVSLVQLIRDDFVDSVLSIIELIDLDPKHLELEITESVFVESYEAIHKKLEQLRDSGIQIAMDDFGKGYSSLSELQYLPIDILKIDKIFIDSILNRNNHICITDMIILLGRKMGMIVLAEGVEKQEQMEYLIQNHCDRIQGYLFSKPLAEKEILENFFSNLESESLLSPFEWQTKYSVGINSVDDQHKKLFEIGNKLSKLVFSEEAFDYKEELVAFFQELNDYIEQHFKFEEGLMAEMGYVYMDSHIIMHNNFIEKIQHAYNTAINNEETDYFTYLIDMVSSWITNHILTEDVKFGKFLSKSTD
;
A
#
# COMPACT_ATOMS: atom_id res chain seq x y z
N MET A 1 -16.23 28.80 83.72
CA MET A 1 -16.48 28.49 85.14
C MET A 1 -16.74 27.00 85.25
N ASP A 2 -15.74 26.19 85.64
CA ASP A 2 -15.91 24.85 86.28
C ASP A 2 -14.64 23.97 86.21
N TYR A 3 -13.46 24.55 86.49
CA TYR A 3 -12.25 23.76 86.81
C TYR A 3 -11.53 24.23 88.09
N LEU A 4 -11.98 25.33 88.70
CA LEU A 4 -11.39 25.89 89.94
C LEU A 4 -11.95 25.28 91.24
N LYS A 5 -12.90 24.35 91.18
CA LYS A 5 -13.50 23.72 92.38
C LYS A 5 -12.81 22.43 92.86
N PHE A 6 -11.75 21.97 92.18
CA PHE A 6 -11.08 20.72 92.57
C PHE A 6 -9.95 20.90 93.60
N PHE A 7 -9.44 22.12 93.80
CA PHE A 7 -8.27 22.35 94.66
C PHE A 7 -8.57 22.81 96.09
N GLU A 8 -9.84 23.01 96.47
CA GLU A 8 -10.18 23.60 97.78
C GLU A 8 -10.34 22.58 98.93
N LYS A 9 -9.86 21.34 98.78
CA LYS A 9 -10.06 20.33 99.83
C LYS A 9 -8.90 19.35 99.97
N LYS A 10 -7.76 19.84 100.45
CA LYS A 10 -6.86 19.08 101.34
C LYS A 10 -5.79 20.00 101.92
N ASN A 11 -5.86 20.19 103.24
CA ASN A 11 -4.75 20.68 104.07
C ASN A 11 -3.59 19.68 103.96
N ILE A 12 -2.70 19.90 103.00
CA ILE A 12 -1.43 19.19 102.88
C ILE A 12 -0.33 20.25 102.87
N THR A 13 0.66 20.04 103.73
CA THR A 13 1.86 20.84 103.97
C THR A 13 2.50 21.36 102.67
N TYR A 14 2.48 22.69 102.51
CA TYR A 14 2.69 23.43 101.26
C TYR A 14 4.13 23.55 100.73
N GLU A 15 5.14 22.93 101.37
CA GLU A 15 6.55 23.07 100.92
C GLU A 15 7.11 21.83 100.19
N THR A 16 6.52 20.64 100.39
CA THR A 16 7.00 19.39 99.78
C THR A 16 6.34 19.02 98.44
N ASP A 17 5.13 19.50 98.14
CA ASP A 17 4.39 19.16 96.91
C ASP A 17 4.79 19.99 95.67
N ASN A 18 5.31 21.21 95.86
CA ASN A 18 5.80 22.02 94.73
C ASN A 18 7.06 21.43 94.09
N LYS A 19 7.89 20.74 94.88
CA LYS A 19 9.13 20.13 94.38
C LYS A 19 8.85 18.89 93.53
N SER A 20 7.91 18.04 93.95
CA SER A 20 7.52 16.85 93.18
C SER A 20 6.79 17.21 91.88
N LEU A 21 5.98 18.28 91.89
CA LEU A 21 5.30 18.78 90.69
C LEU A 21 6.28 19.45 89.71
N LEU A 22 7.25 20.20 90.21
CA LEU A 22 8.32 20.79 89.39
C LEU A 22 9.18 19.70 88.73
N GLU A 23 9.60 18.69 89.50
CA GLU A 23 10.33 17.52 88.98
C GLU A 23 9.52 16.77 87.89
N PHE A 24 8.20 16.69 88.05
CA PHE A 24 7.32 16.10 87.04
C PHE A 24 7.29 16.92 85.73
N TYR A 25 7.15 18.24 85.80
CA TYR A 25 7.16 19.10 84.61
C TYR A 25 8.53 19.14 83.92
N GLU A 26 9.62 19.17 84.68
CA GLU A 26 10.98 19.06 84.14
C GLU A 26 11.18 17.72 83.42
N MET A 27 10.72 16.62 84.02
CA MET A 27 10.79 15.31 83.38
C MET A 27 9.92 15.26 82.10
N ALA A 28 8.73 15.85 82.11
CA ALA A 28 7.87 15.93 80.93
C ALA A 28 8.54 16.70 79.80
N ILE A 29 9.06 17.90 80.07
CA ILE A 29 9.76 18.76 79.09
C ILE A 29 11.03 18.08 78.56
N SER A 30 11.82 17.44 79.43
CA SER A 30 13.05 16.74 79.05
C SER A 30 12.80 15.55 78.11
N ARG A 31 11.62 14.93 78.19
CA ARG A 31 11.21 13.78 77.36
C ARG A 31 10.35 14.16 76.17
N MET A 32 10.05 15.44 75.95
CA MET A 32 9.33 15.89 74.76
C MET A 32 10.16 15.57 73.51
N ILE A 33 9.50 15.05 72.46
CA ILE A 33 10.13 14.81 71.16
C ILE A 33 10.45 16.13 70.46
N ASN A 34 9.59 17.13 70.64
CA ASN A 34 9.77 18.45 70.07
C ASN A 34 10.86 19.21 70.82
N ALA A 35 11.58 20.07 70.09
CA ALA A 35 12.53 20.99 70.67
C ALA A 35 11.79 22.05 71.48
N TYR A 36 12.18 22.23 72.73
CA TYR A 36 11.61 23.23 73.64
C TYR A 36 12.70 24.22 74.03
N ALA A 37 12.38 25.51 73.98
CA ALA A 37 13.20 26.57 74.52
C ALA A 37 12.34 27.63 75.23
N LEU A 38 12.76 27.99 76.44
CA LEU A 38 12.23 29.11 77.22
C LEU A 38 13.17 30.30 77.07
N HIS A 39 12.60 31.46 76.80
CA HIS A 39 13.32 32.68 76.53
C HIS A 39 12.79 33.83 77.37
N LYS A 40 13.64 34.85 77.53
CA LYS A 40 13.25 36.18 78.02
C LYS A 40 13.54 37.22 76.95
N ILE A 41 12.55 38.02 76.59
CA ILE A 41 12.71 39.10 75.61
C ILE A 41 13.54 40.24 76.21
N ILE A 42 14.32 40.93 75.38
CA ILE A 42 15.02 42.17 75.69
C ILE A 42 14.35 43.29 74.89
N LEU A 43 13.97 44.35 75.60
CA LEU A 43 13.36 45.54 75.01
C LEU A 43 14.38 46.68 74.95
N ASP A 44 14.27 47.53 73.93
CA ASP A 44 14.99 48.80 73.86
C ASP A 44 14.37 49.88 74.77
N GLU A 45 14.93 51.09 74.75
CA GLU A 45 14.46 52.22 75.58
C GLU A 45 13.03 52.67 75.21
N ASP A 46 12.58 52.38 73.99
CA ASP A 46 11.24 52.69 73.49
C ASP A 46 10.23 51.55 73.76
N GLY A 47 10.67 50.46 74.39
CA GLY A 47 9.85 49.30 74.72
C GLY A 47 9.66 48.29 73.58
N ASN A 48 10.44 48.40 72.49
CA ASN A 48 10.36 47.48 71.36
C ASN A 48 11.29 46.27 71.55
N PRO A 49 10.88 45.07 71.11
CA PRO A 49 11.76 43.90 71.10
C PRO A 49 13.02 44.12 70.27
N CYS A 50 14.19 44.04 70.90
CA CYS A 50 15.47 44.20 70.21
C CYS A 50 16.35 42.94 70.26
N ASP A 51 16.12 42.03 71.22
CA ASP A 51 16.84 40.75 71.33
C ASP A 51 16.10 39.78 72.28
N TYR A 52 16.59 38.57 72.49
CA TYR A 52 16.14 37.69 73.57
C TYR A 52 17.25 36.77 74.08
N VAL A 53 17.08 36.27 75.31
CA VAL A 53 18.04 35.40 75.98
C VAL A 53 17.46 34.01 76.19
N PHE A 54 18.26 32.97 75.97
CA PHE A 54 17.91 31.59 76.30
C PHE A 54 17.95 31.37 77.81
N ILE A 55 16.81 31.00 78.39
CA ILE A 55 16.66 30.71 79.82
C ILE A 55 16.78 29.22 80.08
N ASP A 56 16.11 28.39 79.29
CA ASP A 56 16.21 26.94 79.37
C ASP A 56 15.90 26.27 78.04
N VAL A 57 16.44 25.08 77.82
CA VAL A 57 16.15 24.23 76.65
C VAL A 57 16.11 22.75 77.04
N ASN A 58 15.34 21.95 76.30
CA ASN A 58 15.31 20.50 76.49
C ASN A 58 16.35 19.76 75.61
N PRO A 59 16.63 18.46 75.85
CA PRO A 59 17.58 17.70 75.04
C PRO A 59 17.21 17.65 73.54
N SER A 60 15.92 17.59 73.22
CA SER A 60 15.44 17.57 71.84
C SER A 60 15.76 18.86 71.08
N PHE A 61 15.83 20.01 71.77
CA PHE A 61 16.31 21.26 71.19
C PHE A 61 17.75 21.15 70.72
N GLU A 62 18.64 20.56 71.52
CA GLU A 62 20.03 20.35 71.14
C GLU A 62 20.17 19.38 69.95
N ILE A 63 19.33 18.36 69.89
CA ILE A 63 19.34 17.37 68.79
C ILE A 63 18.83 18.00 67.49
N ILE A 64 17.72 18.73 67.55
CA ILE A 64 17.04 19.28 66.37
C ILE A 64 17.80 20.48 65.80
N THR A 65 18.27 21.39 66.67
CA THR A 65 18.95 22.63 66.26
C THR A 65 20.47 22.49 66.19
N GLY A 66 21.07 21.48 66.84
CA GLY A 66 22.52 21.33 66.97
C GLY A 66 23.16 22.29 67.99
N LEU A 67 22.40 23.24 68.55
CA LEU A 67 22.88 24.21 69.52
C LEU A 67 22.96 23.57 70.90
N LYS A 68 24.16 23.49 71.47
CA LYS A 68 24.37 22.88 72.79
C LYS A 68 23.89 23.80 73.90
N LYS A 69 23.11 23.26 74.85
CA LYS A 69 22.51 23.96 75.99
C LYS A 69 23.55 24.81 76.72
N PHE A 70 24.69 24.22 77.09
CA PHE A 70 25.77 24.92 77.82
C PHE A 70 26.34 26.13 77.04
N ASN A 71 26.28 26.12 75.71
CA ASN A 71 26.82 27.20 74.88
C ASN A 71 25.85 28.37 74.67
N ILE A 72 24.55 28.17 74.94
CA ILE A 72 23.51 29.15 74.60
C ILE A 72 22.79 29.72 75.82
N LEU A 73 22.72 29.01 76.94
CA LEU A 73 22.05 29.50 78.15
C LEU A 73 22.66 30.83 78.62
N GLY A 74 21.80 31.81 78.91
CA GLY A 74 22.19 33.14 79.36
C GLY A 74 22.75 34.05 78.26
N LYS A 75 22.92 33.56 77.03
CA LYS A 75 23.37 34.36 75.89
C LYS A 75 22.20 34.92 75.08
N LYS A 76 22.46 36.05 74.42
CA LYS A 76 21.51 36.68 73.50
C LYS A 76 21.41 35.88 72.20
N ILE A 77 20.26 35.93 71.53
CA ILE A 77 20.13 35.26 70.23
C ILE A 77 21.08 35.87 69.20
N SER A 78 21.34 37.18 69.27
CA SER A 78 22.34 37.85 68.42
C SER A 78 23.77 37.37 68.68
N GLU A 79 24.07 36.79 69.84
CA GLU A 79 25.40 36.19 70.13
C GLU A 79 25.48 34.74 69.64
N VAL A 80 24.36 34.01 69.73
CA VAL A 80 24.24 32.61 69.30
C VAL A 80 24.13 32.51 67.78
N ILE A 81 23.44 33.47 67.16
CA ILE A 81 23.23 33.60 65.71
C ILE A 81 23.50 35.07 65.31
N PRO A 82 24.77 35.42 65.00
CA PRO A 82 25.22 36.81 64.76
C PRO A 82 24.47 37.62 63.71
N ASN A 83 23.84 36.97 62.73
CA ASN A 83 23.14 37.65 61.62
C ASN A 83 21.63 37.42 61.64
N ILE A 84 21.04 37.08 62.79
CA ILE A 84 19.60 36.76 62.86
C ILE A 84 18.71 37.95 62.48
N SER A 85 19.15 39.19 62.74
CA SER A 85 18.44 40.40 62.36
C SER A 85 18.45 40.70 60.86
N GLN A 86 19.27 39.98 60.08
CA GLN A 86 19.36 40.08 58.63
C GLN A 86 18.62 38.93 57.91
N ASP A 87 17.96 38.05 58.66
CA ASP A 87 17.12 37.00 58.08
C ASP A 87 15.87 37.63 57.42
N VAL A 88 15.31 36.95 56.43
CA VAL A 88 14.10 37.41 55.72
C VAL A 88 12.89 37.40 56.65
N PHE A 89 12.93 36.56 57.70
CA PHE A 89 11.91 36.48 58.72
C PHE A 89 12.32 37.24 59.98
N ASP A 90 11.46 38.14 60.48
CA ASP A 90 11.70 38.92 61.70
C ASP A 90 11.46 38.08 62.97
N TRP A 91 12.45 37.25 63.32
CA TRP A 91 12.38 36.36 64.47
C TRP A 91 12.19 37.11 65.81
N ILE A 92 12.84 38.25 65.98
CA ILE A 92 12.86 38.99 67.26
C ILE A 92 11.54 39.73 67.47
N GLY A 93 11.06 40.45 66.45
CA GLY A 93 9.79 41.17 66.54
C GLY A 93 8.61 40.22 66.68
N VAL A 94 8.63 39.09 65.97
CA VAL A 94 7.59 38.06 66.04
C VAL A 94 7.49 37.46 67.45
N TYR A 95 8.61 36.99 68.03
CA TYR A 95 8.58 36.44 69.39
C TYR A 95 8.38 37.49 70.47
N GLY A 96 8.88 38.70 70.26
CA GLY A 96 8.65 39.82 71.17
C GLY A 96 7.19 40.19 71.28
N ASN A 97 6.44 40.17 70.17
CA ASN A 97 4.98 40.33 70.21
C ASN A 97 4.31 39.26 71.07
N VAL A 98 4.72 38.00 70.96
CA VAL A 98 4.20 36.91 71.80
C VAL A 98 4.50 37.16 73.28
N ALA A 99 5.73 37.54 73.61
CA ALA A 99 6.16 37.80 74.98
C ALA A 99 5.46 39.00 75.64
N ILE A 100 5.13 40.03 74.87
CA ILE A 100 4.50 41.27 75.35
C ILE A 100 2.98 41.15 75.38
N LYS A 101 2.37 40.70 74.27
CA LYS A 101 0.91 40.66 74.12
C LYS A 101 0.28 39.40 74.71
N GLY A 102 1.07 38.34 74.88
CA GLY A 102 0.62 37.04 75.39
C GLY A 102 -0.17 36.20 74.38
N GLU A 103 -0.38 36.70 73.15
CA GLU A 103 -1.08 35.98 72.09
C GLU A 103 -0.18 34.87 71.52
N PRO A 104 -0.64 33.61 71.52
CA PRO A 104 0.15 32.51 70.98
C PRO A 104 0.12 32.52 69.44
N MET A 105 1.19 32.00 68.84
CA MET A 105 1.27 31.90 67.38
C MET A 105 1.93 30.61 66.92
N SER A 106 1.61 30.19 65.70
CA SER A 106 2.26 29.06 65.05
C SER A 106 2.50 29.36 63.58
N PHE A 107 3.69 29.06 63.08
CA PHE A 107 4.08 29.32 61.70
C PHE A 107 5.16 28.36 61.21
N GLU A 108 5.28 28.22 59.90
CA GLU A 108 6.36 27.48 59.24
C GLU A 108 7.40 28.47 58.71
N SER A 109 8.67 28.23 58.99
CA SER A 109 9.75 29.07 58.48
C SER A 109 11.02 28.28 58.26
N PHE A 110 11.78 28.67 57.24
CA PHE A 110 13.08 28.12 56.95
C PHE A 110 14.15 28.88 57.74
N SER A 111 14.90 28.17 58.58
CA SER A 111 16.05 28.72 59.25
C SER A 111 17.28 28.51 58.38
N LYS A 112 17.74 29.58 57.70
CA LYS A 112 18.97 29.55 56.90
C LYS A 112 20.22 29.16 57.71
N PRO A 113 20.42 29.62 58.97
CA PRO A 113 21.57 29.22 59.77
C PRO A 113 21.59 27.73 60.13
N LEU A 114 20.41 27.10 60.28
CA LEU A 114 20.26 25.70 60.67
C LEU A 114 19.99 24.77 59.47
N ASP A 115 19.84 25.34 58.27
CA ASP A 115 19.50 24.66 57.01
C ASP A 115 18.29 23.72 57.13
N LYS A 116 17.25 24.17 57.84
CA LYS A 116 16.07 23.37 58.19
C LYS A 116 14.79 24.16 58.13
N TRP A 117 13.70 23.49 57.76
CA TRP A 117 12.35 24.00 57.92
C TRP A 117 11.79 23.61 59.27
N PHE A 118 11.22 24.58 59.98
CA PHE A 118 10.58 24.36 61.25
C PHE A 118 9.11 24.76 61.22
N LEU A 119 8.26 23.91 61.81
CA LEU A 119 6.99 24.36 62.36
C LEU A 119 7.25 24.82 63.79
N ILE A 120 6.98 26.10 64.06
CA ILE A 120 7.29 26.73 65.33
C ILE A 120 6.02 27.23 65.95
N SER A 121 5.81 26.85 67.20
CA SER A 121 4.71 27.36 68.02
C SER A 121 5.27 28.12 69.22
N ALA A 122 4.84 29.37 69.40
CA ALA A 122 5.32 30.26 70.45
C ALA A 122 4.17 30.69 71.37
N TYR A 123 4.43 30.70 72.69
CA TYR A 123 3.45 31.02 73.73
C TYR A 123 4.12 31.79 74.87
N SER A 124 3.42 32.71 75.53
CA SER A 124 3.95 33.41 76.70
C SER A 124 3.42 32.81 78.01
N PRO A 125 4.27 32.23 78.88
CA PRO A 125 3.84 31.79 80.21
C PRO A 125 3.66 32.95 81.19
N LYS A 126 4.34 34.07 80.94
CA LYS A 126 4.36 35.29 81.74
C LYS A 126 4.92 36.43 80.89
N THR A 127 4.47 37.66 81.12
CA THR A 127 5.03 38.88 80.50
C THR A 127 6.57 38.85 80.51
N ASP A 128 7.16 39.25 79.39
CA ASP A 128 8.59 39.22 79.06
C ASP A 128 9.19 37.84 78.79
N TYR A 129 8.45 36.76 79.04
CA TYR A 129 8.88 35.40 78.77
C TYR A 129 8.08 34.81 77.63
N PHE A 130 8.73 33.96 76.84
CA PHE A 130 8.06 33.15 75.84
C PHE A 130 8.73 31.79 75.71
N VAL A 131 7.92 30.80 75.38
CA VAL A 131 8.32 29.44 75.08
C VAL A 131 8.15 29.24 73.58
N THR A 132 9.12 28.60 72.96
CA THR A 132 9.04 28.12 71.58
C THR A 132 9.15 26.61 71.54
N ILE A 133 8.28 25.98 70.78
CA ILE A 133 8.33 24.57 70.44
C ILE A 133 8.65 24.46 68.96
N PHE A 134 9.75 23.80 68.60
CA PHE A 134 10.16 23.56 67.21
C PHE A 134 9.95 22.11 66.83
N ASN A 135 9.42 21.90 65.62
CA ASN A 135 9.37 20.60 64.97
C ASN A 135 10.06 20.69 63.61
N ASP A 136 11.02 19.79 63.34
CA ASP A 136 11.73 19.73 62.07
C ASP A 136 10.81 19.12 61.00
N ILE A 137 10.34 19.97 60.09
CA ILE A 137 9.44 19.59 58.99
C ILE A 137 10.18 19.51 57.65
N SER A 138 11.52 19.48 57.66
CA SER A 138 12.34 19.51 56.44
C SER A 138 12.06 18.32 55.51
N GLN A 139 11.76 17.13 56.05
CA GLN A 139 11.34 15.98 55.25
C GLN A 139 9.97 16.20 54.58
N ILE A 140 9.00 16.75 55.32
CA ILE A 140 7.66 17.05 54.81
C ILE A 140 7.75 18.05 53.66
N LYS A 141 8.51 19.14 53.84
CA LYS A 141 8.70 20.16 52.79
C LYS A 141 9.38 19.62 51.53
N ARG A 142 10.35 18.70 51.67
CA ARG A 142 10.96 18.02 50.52
C ARG A 142 9.95 17.19 49.74
N ILE A 143 9.10 16.44 50.44
CA ILE A 143 8.04 15.63 49.80
C ILE A 143 7.01 16.54 49.13
N GLU A 144 6.59 17.63 49.76
CA GLU A 144 5.65 18.60 49.17
C GLU A 144 6.18 19.17 47.84
N LEU A 145 7.46 19.56 47.80
CA LEU A 145 8.10 20.08 46.59
C LEU A 145 8.18 19.03 45.47
N ASP A 146 8.55 17.79 45.80
CA ASP A 146 8.61 16.68 44.84
C ASP A 146 7.20 16.37 44.26
N LEU A 147 6.16 16.39 45.10
CA LEU A 147 4.79 16.20 44.67
C LEU A 147 4.30 17.28 43.71
N VAL A 148 4.66 18.55 43.94
CA VAL A 148 4.32 19.66 43.03
C VAL A 148 4.99 19.48 41.68
N GLN A 149 6.30 19.19 41.66
CA GLN A 149 7.04 18.96 40.40
C GLN A 149 6.50 17.76 39.62
N LYS A 150 6.15 16.68 40.32
CA LYS A 150 5.58 15.48 39.71
C LYS A 150 4.19 15.75 39.13
N LYS A 151 3.36 16.55 39.82
CA LYS A 151 2.04 16.95 39.31
C LYS A 151 2.15 17.78 38.03
N ASP A 152 3.04 18.76 37.99
CA ASP A 152 3.25 19.59 36.79
C ASP A 152 3.73 18.75 35.61
N SER A 153 4.66 17.81 35.86
CA SER A 153 5.16 16.88 34.84
C SER A 153 4.05 15.99 34.28
N LEU A 154 3.17 15.46 35.14
CA LEU A 154 2.03 14.65 34.72
C LEU A 154 1.02 15.47 33.89
N SER A 155 0.72 16.70 34.29
CA SER A 155 -0.19 17.57 33.52
C SER A 155 0.37 17.93 32.15
N ASN A 156 1.67 18.20 32.04
CA ASN A 156 2.32 18.45 30.75
C ASN A 156 2.33 17.21 29.85
N LEU A 157 2.56 16.03 30.43
CA LEU A 157 2.48 14.76 29.71
C LEU A 157 1.06 14.50 29.21
N GLN A 158 0.03 14.71 30.04
CA GLN A 158 -1.38 14.57 29.63
C GLN A 158 -1.74 15.51 28.47
N ARG A 159 -1.32 16.78 28.53
CA ARG A 159 -1.54 17.73 27.43
C ARG A 159 -0.83 17.28 26.14
N SER A 160 0.39 16.76 26.25
CA SER A 160 1.15 16.27 25.10
C SER A 160 0.52 15.01 24.49
N LEU A 161 0.06 14.08 25.32
CA LEU A 161 -0.69 12.90 24.87
C LEU A 161 -1.95 13.29 24.12
N HIS A 162 -2.75 14.21 24.66
CA HIS A 162 -3.96 14.68 24.00
C HIS A 162 -3.68 15.40 22.67
N TYR A 163 -2.56 16.13 22.59
CA TYR A 163 -2.10 16.74 21.35
C TYR A 163 -1.70 15.67 20.32
N TRP A 164 -0.94 14.64 20.71
CA TRP A 164 -0.53 13.55 19.82
C TRP A 164 -1.68 12.65 19.37
N GLU A 165 -2.74 12.50 20.18
CA GLU A 165 -3.97 11.81 19.77
C GLU A 165 -4.67 12.52 18.60
N SER A 166 -4.52 13.84 18.49
CA SER A 166 -5.25 14.69 17.54
C SER A 166 -4.39 15.25 16.41
N HIS A 167 -3.07 15.14 16.49
CA HIS A 167 -2.12 15.74 15.53
C HIS A 167 -1.07 14.74 15.06
N ASP A 168 -0.62 14.92 13.82
CA ASP A 168 0.52 14.22 13.24
C ASP A 168 1.84 14.76 13.81
N SER A 169 2.68 13.86 14.33
CA SER A 169 3.93 14.22 15.01
C SER A 169 4.99 14.83 14.09
N LEU A 170 4.93 14.55 12.78
CA LEU A 170 5.91 15.02 11.81
C LEU A 170 5.59 16.44 11.32
N THR A 171 4.35 16.67 10.89
CA THR A 171 3.92 17.92 10.26
C THR A 171 3.28 18.90 11.24
N GLY A 172 2.84 18.43 12.41
CA GLY A 172 2.06 19.21 13.39
C GLY A 172 0.63 19.52 12.95
N LEU A 173 0.17 18.95 11.83
CA LEU A 173 -1.20 19.08 11.33
C LEU A 173 -2.15 18.18 12.12
N PRO A 174 -3.45 18.54 12.23
CA PRO A 174 -4.48 17.62 12.71
C PRO A 174 -4.46 16.29 11.95
N ASN A 175 -4.67 15.17 12.65
CA ASN A 175 -4.61 13.83 12.06
C ASN A 175 -6.00 13.32 11.59
N ARG A 176 -6.04 12.09 11.10
CA ARG A 176 -7.28 11.42 10.67
C ARG A 176 -8.37 11.36 11.76
N ILE A 177 -8.00 11.20 13.03
CA ILE A 177 -8.97 11.16 14.14
C ILE A 177 -9.67 12.51 14.28
N SER A 178 -8.90 13.60 14.21
CA SER A 178 -9.44 14.97 14.22
C SER A 178 -10.37 15.22 13.03
N LEU A 179 -10.01 14.76 11.83
CA LEU A 179 -10.87 14.88 10.64
C LEU A 179 -12.23 14.18 10.85
N CYS A 180 -12.22 12.92 11.29
CA CYS A 180 -13.46 12.17 11.57
C CYS A 180 -14.35 12.90 12.58
N ASN A 181 -13.76 13.43 13.65
CA ASN A 181 -14.48 14.18 14.67
C ASN A 181 -15.07 15.47 14.12
N ASP A 182 -14.29 16.25 13.35
CA ASP A 182 -14.73 17.53 12.80
C ASP A 182 -15.85 17.35 11.76
N ILE A 183 -15.76 16.33 10.90
CA ILE A 183 -16.84 15.96 9.98
C ILE A 183 -18.09 15.55 10.77
N SER A 184 -17.93 14.68 11.78
CA SER A 184 -19.06 14.20 12.60
C SER A 184 -19.76 15.34 13.35
N VAL A 185 -19.00 16.30 13.87
CA VAL A 185 -19.54 17.51 14.52
C VAL A 185 -20.27 18.38 13.49
N LYS A 186 -19.70 18.56 12.29
CA LYS A 186 -20.32 19.36 11.23
C LYS A 186 -21.64 18.76 10.75
N LEU A 187 -21.66 17.45 10.47
CA LEU A 187 -22.87 16.71 10.07
C LEU A 187 -24.00 16.85 11.10
N LYS A 188 -23.67 16.85 12.41
CA LYS A 188 -24.65 17.04 13.50
C LYS A 188 -25.13 18.48 13.67
N SER A 189 -24.26 19.47 13.44
CA SER A 189 -24.50 20.87 13.80
C SER A 189 -25.12 21.71 12.69
N SER A 190 -24.95 21.34 11.41
CA SER A 190 -25.51 22.08 10.28
C SER A 190 -25.79 21.17 9.08
N PRO A 191 -26.86 20.35 9.13
CA PRO A 191 -27.17 19.38 8.07
C PRO A 191 -27.45 20.06 6.72
N SER A 192 -28.02 21.27 6.76
CA SER A 192 -28.42 22.02 5.55
C SER A 192 -27.27 22.74 4.84
N SER A 193 -26.07 22.80 5.42
CA SER A 193 -24.91 23.44 4.79
C SER A 193 -24.03 22.35 4.18
N GLY A 194 -23.83 22.39 2.86
CA GLY A 194 -22.97 21.44 2.16
C GLY A 194 -21.54 21.45 2.71
N LEU A 195 -20.93 20.28 2.76
CA LEU A 195 -19.51 20.10 3.10
C LEU A 195 -18.78 19.40 1.95
N ALA A 196 -17.48 19.67 1.83
CA ALA A 196 -16.65 19.00 0.84
C ALA A 196 -15.36 18.50 1.50
N ILE A 197 -14.96 17.29 1.11
CA ILE A 197 -13.74 16.64 1.60
C ILE A 197 -12.90 16.33 0.37
N ALA A 198 -11.67 16.84 0.34
CA ALA A 198 -10.72 16.63 -0.73
C ALA A 198 -9.53 15.81 -0.23
N SER A 199 -9.45 14.55 -0.64
CA SER A 199 -8.29 13.69 -0.39
C SER A 199 -7.20 13.97 -1.43
N ILE A 200 -5.97 14.19 -0.97
CA ILE A 200 -4.86 14.73 -1.76
C ILE A 200 -3.68 13.76 -1.68
N ASP A 201 -3.21 13.32 -2.84
CA ASP A 201 -2.00 12.51 -2.98
C ASP A 201 -0.91 13.29 -3.72
N PHE A 202 0.31 13.19 -3.20
CA PHE A 202 1.51 13.76 -3.79
C PHE A 202 2.38 12.65 -4.35
N SER A 203 2.75 12.78 -5.63
CA SER A 203 3.70 11.87 -6.25
C SER A 203 5.13 12.10 -5.74
N ASN A 204 6.05 11.21 -6.11
CA ASN A 204 7.49 11.33 -5.87
C ASN A 204 7.98 11.14 -4.43
N LEU A 205 7.14 10.99 -3.40
CA LEU A 205 7.66 10.68 -2.05
C LEU A 205 8.49 9.39 -2.04
N LYS A 206 8.01 8.33 -2.72
CA LYS A 206 8.75 7.05 -2.84
C LYS A 206 10.10 7.24 -3.53
N LEU A 207 10.12 8.01 -4.63
CA LEU A 207 11.34 8.33 -5.38
C LEU A 207 12.32 9.18 -4.55
N ILE A 208 11.82 10.15 -3.80
CA ILE A 208 12.62 10.97 -2.89
C ILE A 208 13.23 10.09 -1.80
N ASN A 209 12.43 9.20 -1.19
CA ASN A 209 12.91 8.27 -0.18
C ASN A 209 13.97 7.31 -0.73
N SER A 210 13.78 6.77 -1.93
CA SER A 210 14.72 5.84 -2.55
C SER A 210 16.03 6.52 -2.98
N THR A 211 15.96 7.80 -3.39
CA THR A 211 17.12 8.53 -3.93
C THR A 211 17.92 9.26 -2.85
N TYR A 212 17.24 9.89 -1.90
CA TYR A 212 17.83 10.79 -0.91
C TYR A 212 17.62 10.35 0.54
N GLY A 213 16.91 9.25 0.76
CA GLY A 213 16.61 8.70 2.09
C GLY A 213 15.39 9.33 2.76
N TYR A 214 14.93 8.67 3.83
CA TYR A 214 13.70 9.03 4.55
C TYR A 214 13.75 10.43 5.20
N ALA A 215 14.92 10.92 5.60
CA ALA A 215 15.06 12.25 6.21
C ALA A 215 14.63 13.38 5.25
N LEU A 216 14.98 13.28 3.96
CA LEU A 216 14.53 14.27 2.97
C LEU A 216 13.06 14.09 2.60
N GLY A 217 12.54 12.85 2.67
CA GLY A 217 11.11 12.58 2.56
C GLY A 217 10.29 13.21 3.69
N ASP A 218 10.80 13.20 4.91
CA ASP A 218 10.17 13.87 6.05
C ASP A 218 10.15 15.39 5.85
N GLU A 219 11.25 15.98 5.37
CA GLU A 219 11.29 17.40 4.99
C GLU A 219 10.30 17.74 3.86
N PHE A 220 10.12 16.83 2.89
CA PHE A 220 9.11 16.97 1.84
C PHE A 220 7.70 17.09 2.43
N LEU A 221 7.34 16.18 3.32
CA LEU A 221 6.02 16.16 3.95
C LEU A 221 5.77 17.42 4.80
N ILE A 222 6.79 17.88 5.53
CA ILE A 222 6.73 19.14 6.28
C ILE A 222 6.55 20.34 5.34
N ALA A 223 7.27 20.39 4.21
CA ALA A 223 7.18 21.47 3.24
C ALA A 223 5.80 21.51 2.56
N VAL A 224 5.25 20.35 2.21
CA VAL A 224 3.88 20.21 1.70
C VAL A 224 2.87 20.72 2.72
N GLY A 225 2.95 20.24 3.96
CA GLY A 225 2.03 20.65 5.03
C GLY A 225 2.03 22.16 5.27
N LYS A 226 3.21 22.78 5.34
CA LYS A 226 3.35 24.25 5.47
C LYS A 226 2.73 25.01 4.32
N ARG A 227 2.94 24.54 3.09
CA ARG A 227 2.38 25.18 1.88
C ARG A 227 0.85 25.09 1.87
N LEU A 228 0.29 23.92 2.20
CA LEU A 228 -1.16 23.72 2.33
C LEU A 228 -1.78 24.62 3.42
N LEU A 229 -1.17 24.66 4.61
CA LEU A 229 -1.58 25.54 5.71
C LEU A 229 -1.63 27.01 5.29
N SER A 230 -0.60 27.48 4.58
CA SER A 230 -0.54 28.87 4.12
C SER A 230 -1.63 29.23 3.11
N LEU A 231 -2.12 28.24 2.35
CA LEU A 231 -3.08 28.43 1.27
C LEU A 231 -4.54 28.44 1.76
N PHE A 232 -4.84 27.69 2.83
CA PHE A 232 -6.21 27.41 3.29
C PHE A 232 -6.56 27.91 4.68
N TYR A 233 -5.69 28.69 5.33
CA TYR A 233 -5.84 29.17 6.72
C TYR A 233 -7.24 29.68 7.11
N ASN A 234 -8.00 30.29 6.18
CA ASN A 234 -9.37 30.80 6.43
C ASN A 234 -10.48 30.07 5.64
N GLU A 235 -10.13 29.16 4.73
CA GLU A 235 -11.06 28.53 3.78
C GLU A 235 -11.42 27.09 4.19
N GLY A 236 -10.52 26.40 4.91
CA GLY A 236 -10.73 25.03 5.36
C GLY A 236 -9.66 24.56 6.33
N THR A 237 -9.81 23.34 6.84
CA THR A 237 -8.79 22.72 7.71
C THR A 237 -8.03 21.65 6.92
N ILE A 238 -6.71 21.67 7.03
CA ILE A 238 -5.82 20.67 6.44
C ILE A 238 -5.51 19.60 7.48
N TYR A 239 -5.66 18.35 7.09
CA TYR A 239 -5.37 17.18 7.91
C TYR A 239 -4.30 16.33 7.24
N ARG A 240 -3.55 15.64 8.09
CA ARG A 240 -2.57 14.66 7.69
C ARG A 240 -3.14 13.26 7.92
N MET A 241 -3.29 12.48 6.84
CA MET A 241 -3.95 11.18 6.91
C MET A 241 -2.96 10.08 7.29
N ASN A 242 -1.99 9.77 6.42
CA ASN A 242 -0.89 8.81 6.60
C ASN A 242 0.07 8.89 5.38
N GLY A 243 1.28 8.33 5.45
CA GLY A 243 2.15 8.15 4.27
C GLY A 243 2.40 9.43 3.44
N PRO A 244 1.98 9.55 2.17
CA PRO A 244 2.02 10.79 1.37
C PRO A 244 0.71 11.60 1.38
N GLU A 245 -0.31 11.16 2.11
CA GLU A 245 -1.69 11.59 1.95
C GLU A 245 -2.08 12.75 2.87
N PHE A 246 -2.77 13.74 2.31
CA PHE A 246 -3.34 14.87 3.02
C PHE A 246 -4.83 14.98 2.72
N CYS A 247 -5.57 15.67 3.57
CA CYS A 247 -6.99 15.91 3.34
C CYS A 247 -7.32 17.36 3.63
N LEU A 248 -8.10 18.00 2.75
CA LEU A 248 -8.68 19.31 2.98
C LEU A 248 -10.17 19.14 3.28
N PHE A 249 -10.60 19.66 4.42
CA PHE A 249 -12.00 19.75 4.79
C PHE A 249 -12.51 21.19 4.61
N LEU A 250 -13.48 21.35 3.71
CA LEU A 250 -14.19 22.61 3.50
C LEU A 250 -15.49 22.59 4.29
N HIS A 251 -15.54 23.38 5.37
CA HIS A 251 -16.64 23.38 6.34
C HIS A 251 -17.95 23.96 5.80
N ALA A 252 -17.86 24.78 4.76
CA ALA A 252 -18.99 25.36 4.06
C ALA A 252 -18.52 25.87 2.70
N PHE A 253 -19.39 25.79 1.70
CA PHE A 253 -19.22 26.43 0.41
C PHE A 253 -20.59 26.89 -0.09
N SER A 254 -20.62 27.93 -0.93
CA SER A 254 -21.85 28.54 -1.45
C SER A 254 -22.28 27.92 -2.78
N SER A 255 -21.35 27.38 -3.55
CA SER A 255 -21.60 26.73 -4.84
C SER A 255 -20.55 25.68 -5.17
N LYS A 256 -20.86 24.79 -6.12
CA LYS A 256 -19.91 23.82 -6.64
C LYS A 256 -18.67 24.49 -7.27
N ASP A 257 -18.85 25.66 -7.88
CA ASP A 257 -17.76 26.44 -8.47
C ASP A 257 -16.69 26.84 -7.44
N GLU A 258 -17.06 27.05 -6.17
CA GLU A 258 -16.08 27.30 -5.10
C GLU A 258 -15.22 26.07 -4.81
N VAL A 259 -15.79 24.87 -4.90
CA VAL A 259 -15.07 23.61 -4.71
C VAL A 259 -14.12 23.36 -5.88
N ASP A 260 -14.58 23.59 -7.10
CA ASP A 260 -13.75 23.51 -8.32
C ASP A 260 -12.58 24.51 -8.25
N ALA A 261 -12.85 25.76 -7.87
CA ALA A 261 -11.81 26.79 -7.69
C ALA A 261 -10.79 26.41 -6.61
N CYS A 262 -11.22 25.79 -5.51
CA CYS A 262 -10.30 25.29 -4.48
C CYS A 262 -9.38 24.18 -5.00
N ALA A 263 -9.90 23.27 -5.82
CA ALA A 263 -9.14 22.20 -6.43
C ALA A 263 -8.08 22.74 -7.41
N GLU A 264 -8.47 23.69 -8.26
CA GLU A 264 -7.53 24.36 -9.17
C GLU A 264 -6.44 25.13 -8.40
N LYS A 265 -6.82 25.85 -7.33
CA LYS A 265 -5.88 26.57 -6.47
C LYS A 265 -4.85 25.63 -5.84
N LEU A 266 -5.28 24.45 -5.38
CA LEU A 266 -4.39 23.38 -4.89
C LEU A 266 -3.39 22.96 -5.96
N ILE A 267 -3.86 22.59 -7.15
CA ILE A 267 -3.01 22.12 -8.25
C ILE A 267 -1.99 23.19 -8.66
N GLN A 268 -2.42 24.45 -8.81
CA GLN A 268 -1.56 25.55 -9.22
C GLN A 268 -0.44 25.83 -8.21
N CYS A 269 -0.74 25.72 -6.91
CA CYS A 269 0.23 25.96 -5.84
C CYS A 269 1.43 24.99 -5.88
N PHE A 270 1.23 23.77 -6.38
CA PHE A 270 2.27 22.75 -6.48
C PHE A 270 2.98 22.67 -7.82
N LYS A 271 2.62 23.54 -8.80
CA LYS A 271 3.45 23.73 -10.00
C LYS A 271 4.82 24.32 -9.70
N SER A 272 4.91 25.12 -8.64
CA SER A 272 6.20 25.66 -8.16
C SER A 272 6.95 24.61 -7.34
N PRO A 273 8.28 24.45 -7.50
CA PRO A 273 9.03 23.43 -6.80
C PRO A 273 9.02 23.63 -5.27
N LEU A 274 9.12 22.53 -4.53
CA LEU A 274 9.38 22.52 -3.09
C LEU A 274 10.89 22.61 -2.85
N ILE A 275 11.29 23.36 -1.83
CA ILE A 275 12.69 23.52 -1.42
C ILE A 275 12.89 22.79 -0.09
N MET A 276 13.77 21.79 -0.05
CA MET A 276 14.03 20.91 1.09
C MET A 276 15.54 20.70 1.19
N GLY A 277 16.17 21.04 2.32
CA GLY A 277 17.63 20.91 2.47
C GLY A 277 18.49 21.54 1.37
N GLY A 278 17.98 22.53 0.62
CA GLY A 278 18.66 23.12 -0.55
C GLY A 278 18.40 22.42 -1.90
N VAL A 279 17.68 21.29 -1.90
CA VAL A 279 17.22 20.57 -3.09
C VAL A 279 15.87 21.11 -3.56
N LYS A 280 15.72 21.29 -4.87
CA LYS A 280 14.44 21.65 -5.50
C LYS A 280 13.78 20.41 -6.09
N SER A 281 12.55 20.12 -5.68
CA SER A 281 11.77 19.00 -6.20
C SER A 281 10.43 19.46 -6.76
N HIS A 282 10.07 18.96 -7.93
CA HIS A 282 8.72 19.10 -8.48
C HIS A 282 7.88 17.90 -8.07
N THR A 283 6.65 18.16 -7.66
CA THR A 283 5.66 17.13 -7.31
C THR A 283 4.43 17.33 -8.16
N THR A 284 3.76 16.23 -8.49
CA THR A 284 2.39 16.29 -9.02
C THR A 284 1.39 16.05 -7.91
N VAL A 285 0.18 16.55 -8.11
CA VAL A 285 -0.94 16.42 -7.18
C VAL A 285 -2.10 15.72 -7.85
N ASN A 286 -2.72 14.77 -7.14
CA ASN A 286 -3.98 14.14 -7.54
C ASN A 286 -4.98 14.31 -6.41
N ILE A 287 -6.19 14.78 -6.74
CA ILE A 287 -7.20 15.17 -5.74
C ILE A 287 -8.52 14.43 -6.01
N GLY A 288 -9.04 13.77 -4.99
CA GLY A 288 -10.39 13.20 -5.00
C GLY A 288 -11.30 14.01 -4.10
N ILE A 289 -12.46 14.45 -4.60
CA ILE A 289 -13.36 15.33 -3.87
C ILE A 289 -14.71 14.67 -3.70
N VAL A 290 -15.22 14.58 -2.48
CA VAL A 290 -16.64 14.26 -2.23
C VAL A 290 -17.36 15.51 -1.75
N ILE A 291 -18.59 15.68 -2.22
CA ILE A 291 -19.49 16.74 -1.80
C ILE A 291 -20.71 16.07 -1.17
N SER A 292 -21.13 16.53 0.02
CA SER A 292 -22.30 15.98 0.71
C SER A 292 -23.21 17.10 1.22
N PHE A 293 -24.52 16.87 1.16
CA PHE A 293 -25.57 17.83 1.54
C PHE A 293 -26.56 17.25 2.57
N ASP A 294 -26.08 16.38 3.47
CA ASP A 294 -26.85 15.55 4.42
C ASP A 294 -27.48 14.30 3.78
N ASP A 295 -26.62 13.45 3.22
CA ASP A 295 -27.01 12.22 2.52
C ASP A 295 -27.15 11.02 3.48
N GLY A 296 -27.13 11.26 4.80
CA GLY A 296 -27.13 10.21 5.84
C GLY A 296 -25.81 9.43 5.98
N LYS A 297 -24.75 9.86 5.26
CA LYS A 297 -23.41 9.22 5.28
C LYS A 297 -22.62 9.55 6.55
N THR A 298 -21.81 8.58 6.99
CA THR A 298 -20.86 8.73 8.10
C THR A 298 -19.57 9.44 7.66
N ALA A 299 -18.79 9.94 8.62
CA ALA A 299 -17.50 10.56 8.33
C ALA A 299 -16.54 9.60 7.60
N GLU A 300 -16.54 8.34 8.01
CA GLU A 300 -15.74 7.28 7.41
C GLU A 300 -16.12 7.01 5.95
N GLU A 301 -17.42 6.97 5.65
CA GLU A 301 -17.91 6.80 4.27
C GLU A 301 -17.52 7.96 3.38
N LEU A 302 -17.61 9.20 3.86
CA LEU A 302 -17.20 10.37 3.09
C LEU A 302 -15.69 10.41 2.83
N ILE A 303 -14.87 10.07 3.83
CA ILE A 303 -13.41 9.97 3.64
C ILE A 303 -13.09 8.87 2.62
N ARG A 304 -13.75 7.71 2.72
CA ARG A 304 -13.60 6.61 1.75
C ARG A 304 -13.98 7.05 0.34
N ASP A 305 -15.11 7.72 0.17
CA ASP A 305 -15.59 8.18 -1.14
C ASP A 305 -14.62 9.22 -1.75
N ALA A 306 -14.03 10.10 -0.93
CA ALA A 306 -12.97 11.01 -1.38
C ALA A 306 -11.69 10.26 -1.82
N ASP A 307 -11.28 9.22 -1.08
CA ASP A 307 -10.13 8.40 -1.44
C ASP A 307 -10.35 7.62 -2.74
N ILE A 308 -11.57 7.12 -2.97
CA ILE A 308 -11.98 6.49 -4.23
C ILE A 308 -11.82 7.46 -5.39
N ALA A 309 -12.40 8.66 -5.28
CA ALA A 309 -12.27 9.69 -6.32
C ALA A 309 -10.81 10.10 -6.55
N ARG A 310 -9.96 10.05 -5.51
CA ARG A 310 -8.54 10.40 -5.62
C ARG A 310 -7.78 9.34 -6.41
N ASN A 311 -8.08 8.07 -6.20
CA ASN A 311 -7.48 6.98 -6.97
C ASN A 311 -7.91 7.07 -8.44
N GLU A 312 -9.18 7.40 -8.71
CA GLU A 312 -9.62 7.68 -10.08
C GLU A 312 -8.93 8.91 -10.67
N ALA A 313 -8.66 9.94 -9.87
CA ALA A 313 -7.86 11.07 -10.34
C ALA A 313 -6.44 10.65 -10.76
N LYS A 314 -5.88 9.56 -10.23
CA LYS A 314 -4.57 9.02 -10.66
C LYS A 314 -4.65 8.30 -12.00
N THR A 315 -5.77 7.63 -12.31
CA THR A 315 -5.96 6.90 -13.59
C THR A 315 -6.18 7.89 -14.74
N VAL A 316 -6.90 8.99 -14.49
CA VAL A 316 -7.15 10.05 -15.48
C VAL A 316 -5.88 10.81 -15.89
N GLY A 317 -4.90 10.94 -14.98
CA GLY A 317 -3.62 11.57 -15.28
C GLY A 317 -2.93 12.17 -14.06
N LYS A 318 -1.95 13.06 -14.26
CA LYS A 318 -1.26 13.79 -13.18
C LYS A 318 -1.76 15.23 -13.13
N ASN A 319 -1.72 15.87 -11.96
CA ASN A 319 -2.15 17.27 -11.76
C ASN A 319 -3.62 17.51 -12.09
N THR A 320 -4.49 16.59 -11.65
CA THR A 320 -5.92 16.66 -11.90
C THR A 320 -6.72 16.39 -10.63
N TYR A 321 -8.01 16.65 -10.70
CA TYR A 321 -8.96 16.32 -9.65
C TYR A 321 -10.19 15.63 -10.22
N VAL A 322 -10.82 14.78 -9.40
CA VAL A 322 -12.08 14.10 -9.75
C VAL A 322 -13.06 14.31 -8.59
N ILE A 323 -14.29 14.71 -8.94
CA ILE A 323 -15.40 14.78 -7.98
C ILE A 323 -16.11 13.43 -7.98
N PHE A 324 -16.25 12.85 -6.81
CA PHE A 324 -16.93 11.60 -6.55
C PHE A 324 -18.36 11.61 -7.13
N LYS A 325 -18.70 10.50 -7.79
CA LYS A 325 -20.04 10.18 -8.27
C LYS A 325 -20.34 8.76 -7.80
N ASP A 326 -21.58 8.45 -7.44
CA ASP A 326 -21.98 7.13 -6.92
C ASP A 326 -21.61 5.97 -7.85
N LYS A 327 -21.46 6.23 -9.16
CA LYS A 327 -20.96 5.25 -10.14
C LYS A 327 -19.61 4.63 -9.74
N PHE A 328 -18.73 5.37 -9.07
CA PHE A 328 -17.40 4.87 -8.67
C PHE A 328 -17.45 3.76 -7.62
N HIS A 329 -18.50 3.69 -6.78
CA HIS A 329 -18.67 2.57 -5.84
C HIS A 329 -18.91 1.26 -6.60
N GLN A 330 -19.73 1.33 -7.65
CA GLN A 330 -20.00 0.17 -8.48
C GLN A 330 -18.75 -0.27 -9.24
N ASP A 331 -18.00 0.68 -9.81
CA ASP A 331 -16.77 0.37 -10.57
C ASP A 331 -15.72 -0.35 -9.70
N ILE A 332 -15.63 -0.04 -8.39
CA ILE A 332 -14.74 -0.75 -7.45
C ILE A 332 -15.24 -2.15 -7.13
N ILE A 333 -16.53 -2.30 -6.86
CA ILE A 333 -17.13 -3.62 -6.60
C ILE A 333 -16.94 -4.51 -7.82
N ASP A 334 -17.22 -3.99 -9.01
CA ASP A 334 -17.05 -4.69 -10.28
C ASP A 334 -15.59 -5.09 -10.49
N ARG A 335 -14.63 -4.20 -10.18
CA ARG A 335 -13.20 -4.52 -10.22
C ARG A 335 -12.82 -5.64 -9.26
N MET A 336 -13.32 -5.64 -8.02
CA MET A 336 -13.05 -6.71 -7.05
C MET A 336 -13.64 -8.05 -7.49
N ILE A 337 -14.82 -8.03 -8.10
CA ILE A 337 -15.44 -9.23 -8.68
C ILE A 337 -14.61 -9.75 -9.85
N LEU A 338 -14.21 -8.87 -10.77
CA LEU A 338 -13.34 -9.20 -11.91
C LEU A 338 -12.02 -9.80 -11.43
N GLU A 339 -11.35 -9.19 -10.46
CA GLU A 339 -10.08 -9.68 -9.91
C GLU A 339 -10.22 -11.09 -9.31
N LYS A 340 -11.29 -11.31 -8.53
CA LYS A 340 -11.59 -12.63 -7.96
C LYS A 340 -11.78 -13.69 -9.05
N GLN A 341 -12.53 -13.37 -10.10
CA GLN A 341 -12.83 -14.31 -11.19
C GLN A 341 -11.59 -14.56 -12.08
N LEU A 342 -10.78 -13.53 -12.31
CA LEU A 342 -9.59 -13.60 -13.15
C LEU A 342 -8.53 -14.56 -12.59
N HIS A 343 -8.44 -14.68 -11.26
CA HIS A 343 -7.50 -15.58 -10.59
C HIS A 343 -7.64 -17.06 -11.01
N SER A 344 -8.87 -17.53 -11.28
CA SER A 344 -9.14 -18.91 -11.72
C SER A 344 -9.38 -19.04 -13.23
N ALA A 345 -9.41 -17.92 -13.97
CA ALA A 345 -9.83 -17.90 -15.37
C ALA A 345 -8.93 -18.77 -16.28
N LEU A 346 -7.62 -18.78 -16.02
CA LEU A 346 -6.68 -19.58 -16.80
C LEU A 346 -6.89 -21.09 -16.58
N ASP A 347 -7.03 -21.51 -15.32
CA ASP A 347 -7.24 -22.90 -14.94
C ASP A 347 -8.61 -23.42 -15.43
N ASN A 348 -9.61 -22.55 -15.41
CA ASN A 348 -10.96 -22.81 -15.90
C ASN A 348 -11.07 -22.79 -17.43
N ASN A 349 -10.03 -22.41 -18.18
CA ASN A 349 -10.03 -22.31 -19.64
C ASN A 349 -11.06 -21.31 -20.17
N GLU A 350 -11.19 -20.19 -19.47
CA GLU A 350 -12.10 -19.12 -19.85
C GLU A 350 -11.50 -18.17 -20.90
N PHE A 351 -10.23 -18.37 -21.28
CA PHE A 351 -9.56 -17.58 -22.29
C PHE A 351 -9.64 -18.21 -23.68
N GLU A 352 -9.84 -17.36 -24.68
CA GLU A 352 -9.81 -17.70 -26.10
C GLU A 352 -8.95 -16.67 -26.85
N ILE A 353 -8.34 -17.07 -27.97
CA ILE A 353 -7.57 -16.15 -28.82
C ILE A 353 -8.34 -15.95 -30.12
N TYR A 354 -8.63 -14.69 -30.42
CA TYR A 354 -9.14 -14.28 -31.71
C TYR A 354 -7.99 -13.76 -32.54
N TYR A 355 -8.01 -14.05 -33.84
CA TYR A 355 -6.97 -13.66 -34.76
C TYR A 355 -7.50 -12.59 -35.70
N GLN A 356 -6.78 -11.48 -35.82
CA GLN A 356 -7.11 -10.44 -36.80
C GLN A 356 -6.09 -10.44 -37.94
N PRO A 357 -6.51 -10.67 -39.20
CA PRO A 357 -5.59 -10.68 -40.33
C PRO A 357 -4.99 -9.30 -40.61
N GLN A 358 -3.71 -9.29 -41.00
CA GLN A 358 -2.96 -8.14 -41.48
C GLN A 358 -2.74 -8.25 -42.98
N LEU A 359 -3.05 -7.19 -43.73
CA LEU A 359 -2.95 -7.16 -45.19
C LEU A 359 -1.72 -6.37 -45.63
N ASP A 360 -0.90 -6.95 -46.49
CA ASP A 360 0.17 -6.22 -47.19
C ASP A 360 -0.45 -5.45 -48.38
N LEU A 361 -0.24 -4.14 -48.42
CA LEU A 361 -0.88 -3.26 -49.40
C LEU A 361 -0.29 -3.42 -50.81
N ALA A 362 0.97 -3.84 -50.92
CA ALA A 362 1.64 -4.03 -52.21
C ALA A 362 1.14 -5.29 -52.92
N SER A 363 1.07 -6.41 -52.23
CA SER A 363 0.63 -7.70 -52.76
C SER A 363 -0.89 -7.90 -52.67
N LYS A 364 -1.57 -7.15 -51.79
CA LYS A 364 -2.99 -7.33 -51.43
C LYS A 364 -3.29 -8.72 -50.89
N LYS A 365 -2.31 -9.33 -50.21
CA LYS A 365 -2.46 -10.63 -49.55
C LYS A 365 -2.32 -10.49 -48.04
N ILE A 366 -2.90 -11.44 -47.33
CA ILE A 366 -2.65 -11.59 -45.90
C ILE A 366 -1.15 -11.85 -45.72
N CYS A 367 -0.53 -11.17 -44.78
CA CYS A 367 0.90 -11.30 -44.46
C CYS A 367 1.14 -11.76 -43.02
N GLY A 368 0.13 -11.67 -42.16
CA GLY A 368 0.20 -12.09 -40.78
C GLY A 368 -1.13 -11.98 -40.08
N PHE A 369 -1.12 -12.26 -38.79
CA PHE A 369 -2.27 -12.16 -37.90
C PHE A 369 -1.84 -11.52 -36.59
N GLU A 370 -2.73 -10.77 -35.94
CA GLU A 370 -2.56 -10.36 -34.55
C GLU A 370 -3.39 -11.29 -33.63
N ALA A 371 -2.75 -11.81 -32.58
CA ALA A 371 -3.40 -12.61 -31.54
C ALA A 371 -4.01 -11.71 -30.46
N LEU A 372 -5.34 -11.72 -30.36
CA LEU A 372 -6.13 -10.88 -29.48
C LEU A 372 -6.85 -11.73 -28.44
N LEU A 373 -6.45 -11.59 -27.18
CA LEU A 373 -7.05 -12.31 -26.06
C LEU A 373 -8.53 -11.95 -25.85
N ARG A 374 -9.36 -12.95 -25.57
CA ARG A 374 -10.75 -12.82 -25.15
C ARG A 374 -10.95 -13.58 -23.86
N TRP A 375 -11.79 -13.05 -22.98
CA TRP A 375 -12.17 -13.71 -21.74
C TRP A 375 -13.68 -13.93 -21.70
N HIS A 376 -14.07 -15.20 -21.63
CA HIS A 376 -15.45 -15.65 -21.57
C HIS A 376 -15.69 -16.28 -20.20
N ASN A 377 -16.20 -15.49 -19.26
CA ASN A 377 -16.50 -15.94 -17.92
C ASN A 377 -17.96 -16.44 -17.84
N PRO A 378 -18.24 -17.57 -17.17
CA PRO A 378 -19.61 -18.10 -17.06
C PRO A 378 -20.61 -17.17 -16.34
N GLU A 379 -20.13 -16.38 -15.37
CA GLU A 379 -20.98 -15.49 -14.57
C GLU A 379 -21.06 -14.07 -15.17
N LEU A 380 -19.92 -13.55 -15.64
CA LEU A 380 -19.81 -12.17 -16.15
C LEU A 380 -20.06 -12.05 -17.66
N GLY A 381 -20.10 -13.18 -18.38
CA GLY A 381 -20.19 -13.20 -19.83
C GLY A 381 -18.85 -12.85 -20.49
N THR A 382 -18.90 -12.17 -21.63
CA THR A 382 -17.68 -11.75 -22.34
C THR A 382 -17.13 -10.47 -21.75
N VAL A 383 -15.92 -10.53 -21.21
CA VAL A 383 -15.25 -9.41 -20.55
C VAL A 383 -14.27 -8.74 -21.51
N SER A 384 -14.27 -7.40 -21.55
CA SER A 384 -13.38 -6.65 -22.44
C SER A 384 -11.91 -6.73 -21.99
N PRO A 385 -10.96 -6.90 -22.92
CA PRO A 385 -9.52 -6.80 -22.61
C PRO A 385 -9.13 -5.52 -21.89
N SER A 386 -9.76 -4.39 -22.22
CA SER A 386 -9.51 -3.11 -21.55
C SER A 386 -9.91 -3.09 -20.08
N ASP A 387 -10.80 -3.99 -19.65
CA ASP A 387 -11.26 -4.07 -18.26
C ASP A 387 -10.37 -5.01 -17.43
N PHE A 388 -10.00 -6.17 -17.97
CA PHE A 388 -9.27 -7.19 -17.20
C PHE A 388 -7.75 -7.14 -17.34
N ILE A 389 -7.17 -6.65 -18.45
CA ILE A 389 -5.70 -6.57 -18.61
C ILE A 389 -5.06 -5.69 -17.52
N PRO A 390 -5.58 -4.49 -17.21
CA PRO A 390 -5.01 -3.66 -16.14
C PRO A 390 -5.04 -4.35 -14.76
N ILE A 391 -6.07 -5.16 -14.51
CA ILE A 391 -6.20 -5.95 -13.28
C ILE A 391 -5.19 -7.11 -13.29
N ALA A 392 -4.99 -7.76 -14.44
CA ALA A 392 -4.01 -8.81 -14.62
C ALA A 392 -2.59 -8.30 -14.38
N GLU A 393 -2.27 -7.09 -14.86
CA GLU A 393 -0.99 -6.44 -14.67
C GLU A 393 -0.75 -6.05 -13.22
N SER A 394 -1.75 -5.47 -12.53
CA SER A 394 -1.60 -5.05 -11.13
C SER A 394 -1.42 -6.22 -10.15
N ASN A 395 -1.79 -7.43 -10.55
CA ASN A 395 -1.75 -8.65 -9.73
C ASN A 395 -0.78 -9.71 -10.26
N ASP A 396 0.13 -9.35 -11.19
CA ASP A 396 1.09 -10.25 -11.85
C ASP A 396 0.48 -11.44 -12.62
N LEU A 397 -0.85 -11.55 -12.71
CA LEU A 397 -1.57 -12.58 -13.49
C LEU A 397 -1.33 -12.44 -15.00
N ILE A 398 -0.90 -11.25 -15.47
CA ILE A 398 -0.54 -11.04 -16.87
C ILE A 398 0.63 -11.92 -17.34
N VAL A 399 1.48 -12.39 -16.43
CA VAL A 399 2.65 -13.23 -16.75
C VAL A 399 2.24 -14.65 -17.18
N PRO A 400 1.47 -15.41 -16.38
CA PRO A 400 0.98 -16.72 -16.82
C PRO A 400 0.01 -16.62 -18.01
N ILE A 401 -0.84 -15.58 -18.06
CA ILE A 401 -1.74 -15.32 -19.19
C ILE A 401 -0.94 -15.05 -20.47
N GLY A 402 0.05 -14.17 -20.43
CA GLY A 402 0.89 -13.84 -21.59
C GLY A 402 1.68 -15.04 -22.11
N SER A 403 2.19 -15.88 -21.21
CA SER A 403 2.85 -17.14 -21.58
C SER A 403 1.88 -18.10 -22.30
N TRP A 404 0.63 -18.17 -21.84
CA TRP A 404 -0.43 -18.95 -22.50
C TRP A 404 -0.78 -18.38 -23.88
N VAL A 405 -0.89 -17.04 -24.01
CA VAL A 405 -1.17 -16.37 -25.29
C VAL A 405 -0.05 -16.64 -26.30
N LEU A 406 1.22 -16.40 -25.91
CA LEU A 406 2.39 -16.62 -26.76
C LEU A 406 2.44 -18.05 -27.30
N ARG A 407 2.23 -19.05 -26.43
CA ARG A 407 2.25 -20.46 -26.81
C ARG A 407 1.17 -20.79 -27.84
N ASN A 408 -0.08 -20.42 -27.58
CA ASN A 408 -1.20 -20.73 -28.47
C ASN A 408 -1.09 -19.97 -29.80
N ALA A 409 -0.62 -18.72 -29.79
CA ALA A 409 -0.36 -17.94 -31.00
C ALA A 409 0.75 -18.58 -31.87
N CYS A 410 1.85 -19.01 -31.26
CA CYS A 410 2.93 -19.73 -31.96
C CYS A 410 2.44 -21.09 -32.51
N PHE A 411 1.57 -21.78 -31.79
CA PHE A 411 1.00 -23.04 -32.24
C PHE A 411 0.08 -22.85 -33.46
N PHE A 412 -0.78 -21.82 -33.43
CA PHE A 412 -1.66 -21.47 -34.54
C PHE A 412 -0.87 -21.22 -35.84
N ILE A 413 0.21 -20.43 -35.77
CA ILE A 413 1.02 -20.15 -36.97
C ILE A 413 1.76 -21.41 -37.46
N LYS A 414 2.25 -22.27 -36.55
CA LYS A 414 2.86 -23.57 -36.90
C LYS A 414 1.84 -24.49 -37.61
N LYS A 415 0.58 -24.50 -37.16
CA LYS A 415 -0.51 -25.27 -37.78
C LYS A 415 -0.77 -24.81 -39.21
N LEU A 416 -0.79 -23.50 -39.46
CA LEU A 416 -0.91 -22.96 -40.82
C LEU A 416 0.29 -23.34 -41.70
N ARG A 417 1.51 -23.27 -41.18
CA ARG A 417 2.73 -23.68 -41.90
C ARG A 417 2.72 -25.14 -42.30
N ASN A 418 2.33 -26.03 -41.39
CA ASN A 418 2.23 -27.46 -41.68
C ASN A 418 1.20 -27.78 -42.78
N LYS A 419 0.22 -26.88 -43.00
CA LYS A 419 -0.75 -26.95 -44.11
C LYS A 419 -0.25 -26.29 -45.41
N GLY A 420 1.01 -25.89 -45.49
CA GLY A 420 1.62 -25.29 -46.68
C GLY A 420 1.58 -23.77 -46.73
N TYR A 421 1.04 -23.10 -45.71
CA TYR A 421 1.01 -21.64 -45.64
C TYR A 421 2.22 -21.08 -44.87
N THR A 422 3.33 -20.89 -45.56
CA THR A 422 4.63 -20.61 -44.94
C THR A 422 4.94 -19.14 -44.68
N ASP A 423 4.16 -18.22 -45.25
CA ASP A 423 4.56 -16.82 -45.41
C ASP A 423 3.92 -15.88 -44.39
N PHE A 424 3.33 -16.41 -43.31
CA PHE A 424 2.59 -15.63 -42.33
C PHE A 424 3.38 -15.40 -41.03
N THR A 425 3.23 -14.21 -40.45
CA THR A 425 3.67 -13.89 -39.09
C THR A 425 2.50 -13.91 -38.10
N ILE A 426 2.79 -14.04 -36.81
CA ILE A 426 1.83 -13.88 -35.71
C ILE A 426 2.34 -12.81 -34.74
N SER A 427 1.56 -11.75 -34.56
CA SER A 427 1.85 -10.67 -33.63
C SER A 427 1.20 -10.93 -32.27
N VAL A 428 1.94 -10.72 -31.19
CA VAL A 428 1.48 -10.92 -29.81
C VAL A 428 1.83 -9.71 -28.95
N ASN A 429 0.82 -9.15 -28.27
CA ASN A 429 0.97 -8.04 -27.34
C ASN A 429 1.72 -8.45 -26.06
N VAL A 430 2.73 -7.65 -25.68
CA VAL A 430 3.56 -7.87 -24.50
C VAL A 430 3.42 -6.71 -23.52
N SER A 431 3.01 -7.03 -22.29
CA SER A 431 2.94 -6.06 -21.19
C SER A 431 4.33 -5.69 -20.65
N LEU A 432 4.47 -4.46 -20.16
CA LEU A 432 5.67 -4.01 -19.45
C LEU A 432 6.04 -4.91 -18.27
N VAL A 433 5.04 -5.39 -17.52
CA VAL A 433 5.24 -6.27 -16.36
C VAL A 433 5.93 -7.57 -16.78
N GLN A 434 5.59 -8.12 -17.94
CA GLN A 434 6.24 -9.31 -18.49
C GLN A 434 7.68 -9.00 -18.91
N LEU A 435 7.87 -7.91 -19.66
CA LEU A 435 9.17 -7.55 -20.24
C LEU A 435 10.24 -7.21 -19.20
N ILE A 436 9.85 -6.64 -18.05
CA ILE A 436 10.77 -6.33 -16.96
C ILE A 436 11.32 -7.60 -16.30
N ARG A 437 10.61 -8.73 -16.32
CA ARG A 437 11.08 -9.97 -15.67
C ARG A 437 12.36 -10.53 -16.30
N ASP A 438 13.29 -10.95 -15.46
CA ASP A 438 14.60 -11.44 -15.90
C ASP A 438 14.51 -12.69 -16.79
N ASP A 439 13.50 -13.54 -16.58
CA ASP A 439 13.26 -14.80 -17.29
C ASP A 439 12.48 -14.65 -18.60
N PHE A 440 12.08 -13.44 -18.99
CA PHE A 440 11.19 -13.23 -20.14
C PHE A 440 11.78 -13.73 -21.47
N VAL A 441 13.02 -13.35 -21.77
CA VAL A 441 13.70 -13.73 -23.03
C VAL A 441 13.82 -15.25 -23.12
N ASP A 442 14.32 -15.88 -22.05
CA ASP A 442 14.48 -17.33 -21.99
C ASP A 442 13.14 -18.07 -22.13
N SER A 443 12.07 -17.53 -21.54
CA SER A 443 10.71 -18.08 -21.66
C SER A 443 10.20 -18.05 -23.11
N VAL A 444 10.33 -16.91 -23.80
CA VAL A 444 9.91 -16.77 -25.21
C VAL A 444 10.69 -17.75 -26.10
N LEU A 445 12.01 -17.78 -25.97
CA LEU A 445 12.86 -18.67 -26.78
C LEU A 445 12.55 -20.15 -26.51
N SER A 446 12.29 -20.51 -25.24
CA SER A 446 11.90 -21.87 -24.88
C SER A 446 10.56 -22.27 -25.52
N ILE A 447 9.58 -21.36 -25.59
CA ILE A 447 8.29 -21.63 -26.25
C ILE A 447 8.46 -21.86 -27.76
N ILE A 448 9.28 -21.04 -28.42
CA ILE A 448 9.57 -21.16 -29.84
C ILE A 448 10.27 -22.49 -30.14
N GLU A 449 11.28 -22.85 -29.35
CA GLU A 449 12.01 -24.11 -29.46
C GLU A 449 11.08 -25.32 -29.26
N LEU A 450 10.20 -25.24 -28.25
CA LEU A 450 9.22 -26.28 -27.93
C LEU A 450 8.29 -26.61 -29.11
N ILE A 451 7.80 -25.56 -29.76
CA ILE A 451 6.85 -25.63 -30.90
C ILE A 451 7.58 -25.93 -32.22
N ASP A 452 8.91 -25.83 -32.24
CA ASP A 452 9.72 -25.91 -33.45
C ASP A 452 9.27 -24.85 -34.49
N LEU A 453 9.13 -23.60 -34.03
CA LEU A 453 8.80 -22.46 -34.88
C LEU A 453 10.07 -21.71 -35.27
N ASP A 454 10.19 -21.31 -36.53
CA ASP A 454 11.26 -20.40 -36.95
C ASP A 454 10.96 -19.00 -36.36
N PRO A 455 11.87 -18.41 -35.55
CA PRO A 455 11.61 -17.16 -34.80
C PRO A 455 11.09 -15.99 -35.63
N LYS A 456 11.42 -15.93 -36.93
CA LYS A 456 10.96 -14.87 -37.84
C LYS A 456 9.45 -14.81 -38.05
N HIS A 457 8.72 -15.84 -37.61
CA HIS A 457 7.26 -15.89 -37.68
C HIS A 457 6.59 -15.32 -36.45
N LEU A 458 7.33 -15.01 -35.38
CA LEU A 458 6.80 -14.34 -34.20
C LEU A 458 7.15 -12.84 -34.25
N GLU A 459 6.14 -12.03 -34.01
CA GLU A 459 6.24 -10.59 -33.83
C GLU A 459 5.75 -10.25 -32.41
N LEU A 460 6.55 -9.50 -31.65
CA LEU A 460 6.20 -9.05 -30.31
C LEU A 460 5.85 -7.57 -30.36
N GLU A 461 4.64 -7.24 -29.91
CA GLU A 461 4.14 -5.87 -29.89
C GLU A 461 4.33 -5.26 -28.50
N ILE A 462 4.95 -4.09 -28.46
CA ILE A 462 5.23 -3.34 -27.22
C ILE A 462 4.73 -1.91 -27.36
N THR A 463 4.18 -1.37 -26.28
CA THR A 463 3.70 0.02 -26.26
C THR A 463 4.83 1.01 -26.02
N GLU A 464 4.61 2.26 -26.41
CA GLU A 464 5.57 3.35 -26.25
C GLU A 464 5.96 3.65 -24.79
N SER A 465 5.04 3.44 -23.84
CA SER A 465 5.22 3.74 -22.41
C SER A 465 6.28 2.85 -21.74
N VAL A 466 6.57 1.69 -22.31
CA VAL A 466 7.54 0.70 -21.83
C VAL A 466 8.93 1.31 -21.63
N PHE A 467 9.30 2.32 -22.44
CA PHE A 467 10.64 2.90 -22.44
C PHE A 467 10.87 3.98 -21.37
N VAL A 468 9.83 4.45 -20.69
CA VAL A 468 9.93 5.54 -19.70
C VAL A 468 10.48 5.06 -18.35
N GLU A 469 10.27 3.78 -17.99
CA GLU A 469 10.57 3.28 -16.64
C GLU A 469 11.97 2.65 -16.50
N SER A 470 12.50 1.97 -17.53
CA SER A 470 13.81 1.28 -17.47
C SER A 470 14.42 1.00 -18.85
N TYR A 471 14.90 2.06 -19.52
CA TYR A 471 15.37 2.01 -20.91
C TYR A 471 16.49 0.98 -21.18
N GLU A 472 17.59 0.99 -20.42
CA GLU A 472 18.76 0.15 -20.71
C GLU A 472 18.49 -1.36 -20.56
N ALA A 473 17.74 -1.76 -19.53
CA ALA A 473 17.45 -3.17 -19.28
C ALA A 473 16.51 -3.76 -20.33
N ILE A 474 15.51 -2.98 -20.75
CA ILE A 474 14.54 -3.38 -21.77
C ILE A 474 15.20 -3.42 -23.14
N HIS A 475 16.01 -2.41 -23.48
CA HIS A 475 16.74 -2.34 -24.75
C HIS A 475 17.56 -3.60 -25.01
N LYS A 476 18.33 -4.06 -24.01
CA LYS A 476 19.14 -5.27 -24.13
C LYS A 476 18.31 -6.53 -24.38
N LYS A 477 17.13 -6.67 -23.76
CA LYS A 477 16.24 -7.82 -23.96
C LYS A 477 15.64 -7.81 -25.36
N LEU A 478 15.22 -6.65 -25.85
CA LEU A 478 14.69 -6.52 -27.20
C LEU A 478 15.77 -6.82 -28.25
N GLU A 479 17.00 -6.37 -28.04
CA GLU A 479 18.12 -6.76 -28.92
C GLU A 479 18.35 -8.27 -28.92
N GLN A 480 18.32 -8.94 -27.77
CA GLN A 480 18.47 -10.40 -27.69
C GLN A 480 17.37 -11.15 -28.45
N LEU A 481 16.12 -10.70 -28.32
CA LEU A 481 14.98 -11.29 -29.04
C LEU A 481 15.12 -11.07 -30.55
N ARG A 482 15.49 -9.86 -30.97
CA ARG A 482 15.71 -9.52 -32.38
C ARG A 482 16.89 -10.29 -33.00
N ASP A 483 18.00 -10.42 -32.27
CA ASP A 483 19.17 -11.20 -32.70
C ASP A 483 18.85 -12.70 -32.83
N SER A 484 17.83 -13.17 -32.11
CA SER A 484 17.28 -14.53 -32.25
C SER A 484 16.33 -14.67 -33.46
N GLY A 485 16.02 -13.56 -34.15
CA GLY A 485 15.19 -13.51 -35.35
C GLY A 485 13.73 -13.12 -35.12
N ILE A 486 13.33 -12.80 -33.88
CA ILE A 486 11.97 -12.37 -33.53
C ILE A 486 11.79 -10.91 -33.96
N GLN A 487 10.65 -10.56 -34.55
CA GLN A 487 10.38 -9.18 -34.95
C GLN A 487 9.81 -8.38 -33.77
N ILE A 488 10.22 -7.12 -33.63
CA ILE A 488 9.69 -6.23 -32.60
C ILE A 488 8.85 -5.12 -33.25
N ALA A 489 7.59 -5.01 -32.83
CA ALA A 489 6.67 -3.98 -33.26
C ALA A 489 6.40 -2.98 -32.14
N MET A 490 6.45 -1.70 -32.48
CA MET A 490 6.01 -0.63 -31.59
C MET A 490 4.54 -0.32 -31.84
N ASP A 491 3.73 -0.65 -30.84
CA ASP A 491 2.29 -0.47 -30.84
C ASP A 491 1.88 0.91 -30.32
N ASP A 492 0.68 1.35 -30.69
CA ASP A 492 0.07 2.58 -30.20
C ASP A 492 0.89 3.88 -30.42
N PHE A 493 1.73 3.90 -31.47
CA PHE A 493 2.69 4.99 -31.68
C PHE A 493 2.00 6.36 -31.87
N GLY A 494 2.44 7.34 -31.08
CA GLY A 494 1.97 8.73 -31.14
C GLY A 494 1.04 9.16 -30.00
N LYS A 495 0.65 8.24 -29.11
CA LYS A 495 -0.06 8.56 -27.86
C LYS A 495 0.88 9.00 -26.72
N GLY A 496 2.18 8.73 -26.81
CA GLY A 496 3.15 8.85 -25.70
C GLY A 496 4.17 10.00 -25.78
N TYR A 497 5.23 9.85 -24.98
CA TYR A 497 6.28 10.87 -24.71
C TYR A 497 7.65 10.59 -25.36
N SER A 498 7.76 9.59 -26.24
CA SER A 498 9.03 9.17 -26.82
C SER A 498 9.70 10.32 -27.53
N SER A 499 10.93 10.60 -27.11
CA SER A 499 11.75 11.52 -27.89
C SER A 499 12.09 10.84 -29.21
N LEU A 500 11.89 11.54 -30.34
CA LEU A 500 12.33 11.07 -31.66
C LEU A 500 13.82 10.66 -31.66
N SER A 501 14.61 11.24 -30.75
CA SER A 501 16.01 10.89 -30.52
C SER A 501 16.25 9.53 -29.91
N GLU A 502 15.31 8.96 -29.16
CA GLU A 502 15.43 7.61 -28.56
C GLU A 502 14.95 6.53 -29.52
N LEU A 503 13.92 6.83 -30.31
CA LEU A 503 13.35 5.89 -31.29
C LEU A 503 14.40 5.36 -32.28
N GLN A 504 15.39 6.18 -32.66
CA GLN A 504 16.46 5.79 -33.59
C GLN A 504 17.40 4.70 -33.06
N TYR A 505 17.41 4.45 -31.75
CA TYR A 505 18.28 3.46 -31.11
C TYR A 505 17.54 2.21 -30.66
N LEU A 506 16.21 2.21 -30.78
CA LEU A 506 15.40 1.07 -30.38
C LEU A 506 15.44 -0.02 -31.46
N PRO A 507 15.57 -1.30 -31.07
CA PRO A 507 15.61 -2.42 -32.00
C PRO A 507 14.21 -2.79 -32.50
N ILE A 508 13.54 -1.86 -33.19
CA ILE A 508 12.17 -1.99 -33.70
C ILE A 508 12.19 -2.24 -35.20
N ASP A 509 11.39 -3.19 -35.65
CA ASP A 509 11.24 -3.56 -37.06
C ASP A 509 9.95 -2.98 -37.66
N ILE A 510 8.91 -2.83 -36.84
CA ILE A 510 7.55 -2.47 -37.28
C ILE A 510 7.01 -1.31 -36.44
N LEU A 511 6.41 -0.33 -37.10
CA LEU A 511 5.76 0.82 -36.47
C LEU A 511 4.25 0.76 -36.74
N LYS A 512 3.46 0.55 -35.70
CA LYS A 512 1.99 0.48 -35.79
C LYS A 512 1.38 1.85 -35.51
N ILE A 513 0.56 2.34 -36.45
CA ILE A 513 -0.14 3.62 -36.35
C ILE A 513 -1.48 3.39 -35.68
N ASP A 514 -1.67 4.00 -34.52
CA ASP A 514 -2.93 3.91 -33.77
C ASP A 514 -4.13 4.46 -34.55
N LYS A 515 -5.29 3.85 -34.28
CA LYS A 515 -6.58 4.19 -34.87
C LYS A 515 -6.94 5.68 -34.76
N ILE A 516 -6.60 6.38 -33.68
CA ILE A 516 -6.93 7.81 -33.50
C ILE A 516 -6.37 8.64 -34.66
N PHE A 517 -5.17 8.30 -35.16
CA PHE A 517 -4.59 8.98 -36.32
C PHE A 517 -5.24 8.56 -37.63
N ILE A 518 -5.64 7.29 -37.76
CA ILE A 518 -6.34 6.77 -38.95
C ILE A 518 -7.74 7.39 -39.10
N ASP A 519 -8.45 7.62 -38.00
CA ASP A 519 -9.74 8.31 -37.99
C ASP A 519 -9.61 9.77 -38.41
N SER A 520 -8.47 10.42 -38.12
CA SER A 520 -8.21 11.81 -38.50
C SER A 520 -8.06 12.02 -40.01
N ILE A 521 -7.78 10.97 -40.78
CA ILE A 521 -7.55 11.03 -42.24
C ILE A 521 -8.75 11.65 -42.98
N LEU A 522 -9.97 11.49 -42.46
CA LEU A 522 -11.19 11.93 -43.15
C LEU A 522 -11.55 13.41 -42.90
N ASN A 523 -10.94 14.05 -41.89
CA ASN A 523 -11.29 15.41 -41.45
C ASN A 523 -10.39 16.51 -42.06
N ARG A 524 -9.88 16.29 -43.29
CA ARG A 524 -8.87 17.13 -43.97
C ARG A 524 -9.42 18.46 -44.48
N ASN A 525 -9.63 19.42 -43.60
CA ASN A 525 -9.88 20.82 -43.99
C ASN A 525 -8.58 21.63 -44.06
N ASN A 526 -7.64 21.27 -44.96
CA ASN A 526 -6.38 22.00 -45.29
C ASN A 526 -5.14 21.87 -44.37
N HIS A 527 -4.98 20.81 -43.58
CA HIS A 527 -3.77 20.59 -42.77
C HIS A 527 -3.02 19.28 -43.13
N ILE A 528 -1.69 19.29 -42.95
CA ILE A 528 -0.83 18.09 -43.02
C ILE A 528 -1.33 17.11 -41.95
N CYS A 529 -1.60 15.86 -42.34
CA CYS A 529 -2.07 14.84 -41.42
C CYS A 529 -0.87 14.24 -40.68
N ILE A 530 -0.98 14.05 -39.36
CA ILE A 530 0.09 13.46 -38.53
C ILE A 530 0.46 12.06 -39.06
N THR A 531 -0.52 11.32 -39.57
CA THR A 531 -0.32 10.02 -40.23
C THR A 531 0.76 10.06 -41.31
N ASP A 532 0.87 11.16 -42.07
CA ASP A 532 1.85 11.29 -43.16
C ASP A 532 3.27 11.38 -42.61
N MET A 533 3.42 12.07 -41.48
CA MET A 533 4.70 12.20 -40.79
C MET A 533 5.12 10.87 -40.19
N ILE A 534 4.19 10.11 -39.61
CA ILE A 534 4.46 8.78 -39.04
C ILE A 534 4.89 7.79 -40.13
N ILE A 535 4.15 7.73 -41.25
CA ILE A 535 4.50 6.88 -42.39
C ILE A 535 5.89 7.26 -42.93
N LEU A 536 6.15 8.55 -43.12
CA LEU A 536 7.45 9.01 -43.60
C LEU A 536 8.58 8.66 -42.62
N LEU A 537 8.35 8.80 -41.32
CA LEU A 537 9.32 8.49 -40.27
C LEU A 537 9.69 7.00 -40.29
N GLY A 538 8.70 6.12 -40.21
CA GLY A 538 8.92 4.67 -40.22
C GLY A 538 9.75 4.23 -41.42
N ARG A 539 9.36 4.69 -42.61
CA ARG A 539 10.07 4.40 -43.87
C ARG A 539 11.50 4.95 -43.89
N LYS A 540 11.74 6.14 -43.34
CA LYS A 540 13.09 6.74 -43.28
C LYS A 540 14.01 6.01 -42.31
N MET A 541 13.43 5.34 -41.31
CA MET A 541 14.16 4.54 -40.33
C MET A 541 14.30 3.08 -40.77
N GLY A 542 13.74 2.70 -41.91
CA GLY A 542 13.80 1.33 -42.43
C GLY A 542 12.81 0.36 -41.75
N MET A 543 11.83 0.90 -41.01
CA MET A 543 10.76 0.13 -40.40
C MET A 543 9.61 -0.10 -41.37
N ILE A 544 8.90 -1.22 -41.19
CA ILE A 544 7.62 -1.48 -41.85
C ILE A 544 6.53 -0.69 -41.12
N VAL A 545 5.68 0.02 -41.86
CA VAL A 545 4.58 0.79 -41.28
C VAL A 545 3.26 0.05 -41.44
N LEU A 546 2.61 -0.25 -40.31
CA LEU A 546 1.29 -0.90 -40.25
C LEU A 546 0.25 0.09 -39.72
N ALA A 547 -0.84 0.30 -40.45
CA ALA A 547 -1.93 1.16 -40.00
C ALA A 547 -3.08 0.36 -39.40
N GLU A 548 -3.49 0.70 -38.18
CA GLU A 548 -4.53 0.00 -37.44
C GLU A 548 -5.88 0.69 -37.46
N GLY A 549 -6.95 -0.08 -37.25
CA GLY A 549 -8.31 0.48 -37.20
C GLY A 549 -8.78 1.06 -38.54
N VAL A 550 -8.32 0.51 -39.67
CA VAL A 550 -8.82 0.88 -41.00
C VAL A 550 -10.24 0.35 -41.17
N GLU A 551 -11.22 1.24 -41.22
CA GLU A 551 -12.66 0.91 -41.25
C GLU A 551 -13.36 1.34 -42.53
N LYS A 552 -12.78 2.29 -43.28
CA LYS A 552 -13.39 2.86 -44.49
C LYS A 552 -12.46 2.79 -45.70
N GLN A 553 -13.06 2.67 -46.88
CA GLN A 553 -12.33 2.56 -48.14
C GLN A 553 -11.44 3.79 -48.40
N GLU A 554 -11.91 4.99 -48.04
CA GLU A 554 -11.18 6.23 -48.21
C GLU A 554 -9.90 6.26 -47.34
N GLN A 555 -9.91 5.62 -46.16
CA GLN A 555 -8.71 5.48 -45.32
C GLN A 555 -7.68 4.57 -45.99
N MET A 556 -8.13 3.43 -46.55
CA MET A 556 -7.24 2.51 -47.28
C MET A 556 -6.61 3.16 -48.50
N GLU A 557 -7.41 3.87 -49.32
CA GLU A 557 -6.91 4.58 -50.50
C GLU A 557 -5.88 5.64 -50.11
N TYR A 558 -6.12 6.34 -49.00
CA TYR A 558 -5.19 7.30 -48.44
C TYR A 558 -3.85 6.67 -48.07
N LEU A 559 -3.89 5.54 -47.35
CA LEU A 559 -2.70 4.81 -46.91
C LEU A 559 -1.89 4.27 -48.09
N ILE A 560 -2.56 3.80 -49.14
CA ILE A 560 -1.90 3.38 -50.39
C ILE A 560 -1.18 4.56 -51.07
N GLN A 561 -1.84 5.72 -51.17
CA GLN A 561 -1.25 6.92 -51.79
C GLN A 561 -0.01 7.42 -51.04
N ASN A 562 0.04 7.21 -49.72
CA ASN A 562 1.16 7.61 -48.88
C ASN A 562 2.19 6.50 -48.68
N HIS A 563 2.04 5.37 -49.39
CA HIS A 563 2.94 4.23 -49.34
C HIS A 563 3.10 3.62 -47.94
N CYS A 564 1.98 3.46 -47.22
CA CYS A 564 1.93 2.56 -46.06
C CYS A 564 2.17 1.11 -46.51
N ASP A 565 2.83 0.29 -45.68
CA ASP A 565 3.21 -1.07 -46.06
C ASP A 565 2.09 -2.07 -45.77
N ARG A 566 1.55 -2.04 -44.54
CA ARG A 566 0.53 -2.97 -44.06
C ARG A 566 -0.69 -2.24 -43.49
N ILE A 567 -1.84 -2.92 -43.50
CA ILE A 567 -3.06 -2.44 -42.83
C ILE A 567 -3.72 -3.55 -42.01
N GLN A 568 -4.44 -3.12 -40.98
CA GLN A 568 -5.32 -3.94 -40.18
C GLN A 568 -6.57 -3.15 -39.80
N GLY A 569 -7.73 -3.79 -39.81
CA GLY A 569 -8.98 -3.14 -39.38
C GLY A 569 -10.24 -3.78 -39.96
N TYR A 570 -11.39 -3.28 -39.50
CA TYR A 570 -12.69 -3.88 -39.79
C TYR A 570 -13.15 -3.70 -41.23
N LEU A 571 -12.49 -2.85 -42.02
CA LEU A 571 -12.70 -2.80 -43.47
C LEU A 571 -12.41 -4.16 -44.11
N PHE A 572 -11.37 -4.85 -43.64
CA PHE A 572 -10.98 -6.16 -44.15
C PHE A 572 -11.62 -7.29 -43.34
N SER A 573 -11.36 -7.33 -42.04
CA SER A 573 -11.90 -8.36 -41.15
C SER A 573 -11.91 -7.88 -39.71
N LYS A 574 -12.95 -8.27 -38.98
CA LYS A 574 -12.92 -8.25 -37.52
C LYS A 574 -11.96 -9.35 -37.01
N PRO A 575 -11.54 -9.30 -35.74
CA PRO A 575 -10.95 -10.46 -35.08
C PRO A 575 -11.93 -11.62 -35.12
N LEU A 576 -11.44 -12.81 -35.47
CA LEU A 576 -12.24 -14.02 -35.64
C LEU A 576 -11.63 -15.17 -34.85
N ALA A 577 -12.45 -16.13 -34.45
CA ALA A 577 -11.95 -17.35 -33.83
C ALA A 577 -11.14 -18.18 -34.85
N GLU A 578 -10.28 -19.09 -34.38
CA GLU A 578 -9.45 -19.92 -35.26
C GLU A 578 -10.26 -20.66 -36.34
N LYS A 579 -11.39 -21.26 -35.95
CA LYS A 579 -12.27 -22.01 -36.87
C LYS A 579 -12.74 -21.12 -38.02
N GLU A 580 -13.19 -19.91 -37.71
CA GLU A 580 -13.66 -18.94 -38.69
C GLU A 580 -12.55 -18.46 -39.62
N ILE A 581 -11.31 -18.32 -39.13
CA ILE A 581 -10.17 -17.97 -39.98
C ILE A 581 -9.91 -19.07 -41.01
N LEU A 582 -9.89 -20.32 -40.56
CA LEU A 582 -9.66 -21.49 -41.42
C LEU A 582 -10.75 -21.61 -42.50
N GLU A 583 -12.01 -21.38 -42.14
CA GLU A 583 -13.14 -21.44 -43.07
C GLU A 583 -13.16 -20.27 -44.06
N ASN A 584 -12.97 -19.04 -43.58
CA ASN A 584 -13.16 -17.83 -44.40
C ASN A 584 -11.99 -17.53 -45.33
N PHE A 585 -10.76 -17.84 -44.91
CA PHE A 585 -9.55 -17.46 -45.66
C PHE A 585 -8.81 -18.63 -46.29
N PHE A 586 -9.10 -19.86 -45.86
CA PHE A 586 -8.36 -21.06 -46.26
C PHE A 586 -9.30 -22.19 -46.74
N SER A 587 -10.23 -21.88 -47.66
CA SER A 587 -11.34 -22.76 -48.09
C SER A 587 -11.02 -23.89 -49.08
N ASN A 588 -9.78 -24.02 -49.58
CA ASN A 588 -9.32 -25.19 -50.35
C ASN A 588 -8.75 -26.29 -49.44
N LEU A 589 -9.44 -26.57 -48.33
CA LEU A 589 -9.13 -27.70 -47.46
C LEU A 589 -9.81 -28.97 -48.02
N GLU A 590 -9.44 -29.38 -49.24
CA GLU A 590 -9.68 -30.76 -49.64
C GLU A 590 -8.80 -31.68 -48.79
N SER A 591 -9.40 -32.79 -48.38
CA SER A 591 -8.98 -33.80 -47.42
C SER A 591 -7.74 -34.61 -47.85
N GLU A 592 -6.63 -33.95 -48.20
CA GLU A 592 -5.36 -34.62 -48.54
C GLU A 592 -4.17 -33.99 -47.80
N SER A 593 -4.19 -34.10 -46.47
CA SER A 593 -3.11 -34.71 -45.67
C SER A 593 -3.53 -34.58 -44.21
N LEU A 594 -4.30 -35.57 -43.75
CA LEU A 594 -4.65 -35.73 -42.35
C LEU A 594 -3.37 -35.68 -41.50
N LEU A 595 -3.46 -34.99 -40.36
CA LEU A 595 -2.43 -34.90 -39.32
C LEU A 595 -1.51 -36.13 -39.35
N SER A 596 -0.19 -35.94 -39.48
CA SER A 596 0.73 -37.05 -39.30
C SER A 596 0.40 -37.72 -37.96
N PRO A 597 0.39 -39.06 -37.88
CA PRO A 597 0.18 -39.74 -36.60
C PRO A 597 1.05 -39.08 -35.52
N PHE A 598 0.49 -38.90 -34.33
CA PHE A 598 1.17 -38.40 -33.14
C PHE A 598 2.37 -39.30 -32.85
N GLU A 599 3.53 -38.97 -33.38
CA GLU A 599 4.74 -39.74 -33.18
C GLU A 599 5.44 -39.28 -31.91
N TRP A 600 5.83 -40.24 -31.06
CA TRP A 600 6.68 -39.99 -29.92
C TRP A 600 8.00 -39.37 -30.38
N GLN A 601 8.30 -38.18 -29.88
CA GLN A 601 9.59 -37.50 -30.08
C GLN A 601 10.39 -37.51 -28.78
N THR A 602 11.72 -37.51 -28.89
CA THR A 602 12.63 -37.49 -27.73
C THR A 602 12.40 -36.31 -26.79
N LYS A 603 11.85 -35.19 -27.29
CA LYS A 603 11.52 -34.00 -26.47
C LYS A 603 10.41 -34.22 -25.44
N TYR A 604 9.58 -35.26 -25.60
CA TYR A 604 8.55 -35.62 -24.63
C TYR A 604 9.07 -36.53 -23.51
N SER A 605 10.36 -36.91 -23.56
CA SER A 605 10.99 -37.71 -22.52
C SER A 605 11.19 -36.86 -21.27
N VAL A 606 10.67 -37.36 -20.15
CA VAL A 606 10.86 -36.77 -18.81
C VAL A 606 12.07 -37.37 -18.09
N GLY A 607 12.78 -38.30 -18.72
CA GLY A 607 13.96 -38.96 -18.17
C GLY A 607 13.66 -40.08 -17.18
N ILE A 608 12.38 -40.46 -17.00
CA ILE A 608 11.94 -41.59 -16.19
C ILE A 608 11.31 -42.63 -17.13
N ASN A 609 12.00 -43.75 -17.35
CA ASN A 609 11.58 -44.78 -18.33
C ASN A 609 10.12 -45.24 -18.11
N SER A 610 9.68 -45.41 -16.86
CA SER A 610 8.32 -45.86 -16.55
C SER A 610 7.24 -44.82 -16.87
N VAL A 611 7.57 -43.53 -16.82
CA VAL A 611 6.66 -42.45 -17.19
C VAL A 611 6.69 -42.25 -18.71
N ASP A 612 7.87 -42.26 -19.32
CA ASP A 612 8.04 -42.16 -20.78
C ASP A 612 7.31 -43.29 -21.53
N ASP A 613 7.37 -44.53 -21.02
CA ASP A 613 6.64 -45.65 -21.61
C ASP A 613 5.11 -45.48 -21.47
N GLN A 614 4.65 -44.83 -20.39
CA GLN A 614 3.24 -44.52 -20.23
C GLN A 614 2.79 -43.37 -21.14
N HIS A 615 3.63 -42.36 -21.36
CA HIS A 615 3.37 -41.29 -22.32
C HIS A 615 3.29 -41.83 -23.75
N LYS A 616 4.23 -42.71 -24.18
CA LYS A 616 4.14 -43.37 -25.48
C LYS A 616 2.79 -44.07 -25.67
N LYS A 617 2.28 -44.71 -24.61
CA LYS A 617 0.98 -45.36 -24.65
C LYS A 617 -0.19 -44.38 -24.73
N LEU A 618 -0.12 -43.22 -24.07
CA LEU A 618 -1.09 -42.13 -24.26
C LEU A 618 -1.10 -41.63 -25.71
N PHE A 619 0.07 -41.48 -26.33
CA PHE A 619 0.19 -41.12 -27.75
C PHE A 619 -0.41 -42.21 -28.67
N GLU A 620 -0.24 -43.50 -28.35
CA GLU A 620 -0.92 -44.59 -29.07
C GLU A 620 -2.45 -44.52 -28.95
N ILE A 621 -2.97 -44.22 -27.76
CA ILE A 621 -4.41 -44.05 -27.50
C ILE A 621 -4.92 -42.82 -28.28
N GLY A 622 -4.24 -41.67 -28.23
CA GLY A 622 -4.59 -40.48 -29.02
C GLY A 622 -4.59 -40.75 -30.54
N ASN A 623 -3.63 -41.52 -31.04
CA ASN A 623 -3.59 -41.97 -32.44
C ASN A 623 -4.75 -42.89 -32.83
N LYS A 624 -5.24 -43.71 -31.90
CA LYS A 624 -6.41 -44.58 -32.13
C LYS A 624 -7.68 -43.75 -32.33
N LEU A 625 -7.87 -42.70 -31.52
CA LEU A 625 -8.96 -41.73 -31.71
C LEU A 625 -8.87 -41.01 -33.05
N SER A 626 -7.66 -40.55 -33.42
CA SER A 626 -7.41 -39.93 -34.73
C SER A 626 -7.56 -40.91 -35.91
N LYS A 627 -7.70 -42.21 -35.69
CA LYS A 627 -8.06 -43.17 -36.76
C LYS A 627 -9.56 -43.41 -36.80
N LEU A 628 -10.19 -43.52 -35.63
CA LEU A 628 -11.63 -43.76 -35.47
C LEU A 628 -12.49 -42.62 -36.03
N VAL A 629 -12.06 -41.36 -35.85
CA VAL A 629 -12.85 -40.19 -36.30
C VAL A 629 -12.71 -39.92 -37.80
N PHE A 630 -11.66 -40.45 -38.44
CA PHE A 630 -11.30 -40.13 -39.83
C PHE A 630 -11.41 -41.33 -40.80
N SER A 631 -11.90 -42.49 -40.35
CA SER A 631 -12.19 -43.62 -41.26
C SER A 631 -13.46 -43.34 -42.08
N GLU A 632 -13.42 -43.59 -43.39
CA GLU A 632 -14.56 -43.36 -44.31
C GLU A 632 -15.67 -44.45 -44.23
N GLU A 633 -15.50 -45.49 -43.40
CA GLU A 633 -16.46 -46.60 -43.34
C GLU A 633 -17.58 -46.33 -42.32
N ALA A 634 -18.76 -45.98 -42.83
CA ALA A 634 -19.99 -45.81 -42.06
C ALA A 634 -20.42 -47.11 -41.35
N PHE A 635 -20.00 -47.28 -40.11
CA PHE A 635 -20.60 -48.18 -39.11
C PHE A 635 -20.78 -47.41 -37.79
N ASP A 636 -21.71 -47.87 -36.95
CA ASP A 636 -22.17 -47.22 -35.72
C ASP A 636 -21.01 -46.89 -34.74
N TYR A 637 -20.42 -45.71 -34.88
CA TYR A 637 -19.23 -45.26 -34.12
C TYR A 637 -19.45 -45.16 -32.61
N LYS A 638 -20.70 -45.21 -32.15
CA LYS A 638 -21.03 -44.92 -30.76
C LYS A 638 -20.46 -45.97 -29.80
N GLU A 639 -20.52 -47.24 -30.14
CA GLU A 639 -19.98 -48.31 -29.28
C GLU A 639 -18.44 -48.30 -29.24
N GLU A 640 -17.79 -48.07 -30.38
CA GLU A 640 -16.31 -48.02 -30.45
C GLU A 640 -15.74 -46.76 -29.79
N LEU A 641 -16.41 -45.62 -29.92
CA LEU A 641 -16.04 -44.38 -29.22
C LEU A 641 -16.27 -44.52 -27.72
N VAL A 642 -17.40 -45.09 -27.29
CA VAL A 642 -17.66 -45.35 -25.87
C VAL A 642 -16.58 -46.26 -25.28
N ALA A 643 -16.20 -47.32 -25.99
CA ALA A 643 -15.11 -48.20 -25.59
C ALA A 643 -13.76 -47.46 -25.56
N PHE A 644 -13.49 -46.58 -26.52
CA PHE A 644 -12.29 -45.73 -26.54
C PHE A 644 -12.23 -44.79 -25.33
N PHE A 645 -13.31 -44.10 -25.00
CA PHE A 645 -13.35 -43.19 -23.86
C PHE A 645 -13.18 -43.91 -22.54
N GLN A 646 -13.75 -45.12 -22.41
CA GLN A 646 -13.52 -45.96 -21.24
C GLN A 646 -12.03 -46.36 -21.15
N GLU A 647 -11.43 -46.80 -22.26
CA GLU A 647 -9.99 -47.12 -22.32
C GLU A 647 -9.12 -45.91 -21.97
N LEU A 648 -9.42 -44.73 -22.51
CA LEU A 648 -8.69 -43.50 -22.22
C LEU A 648 -8.85 -43.09 -20.76
N ASN A 649 -10.08 -43.08 -20.22
CA ASN A 649 -10.35 -42.67 -18.84
C ASN A 649 -9.68 -43.61 -17.81
N ASP A 650 -9.77 -44.92 -18.04
CA ASP A 650 -9.11 -45.90 -17.19
C ASP A 650 -7.58 -45.76 -17.24
N TYR A 651 -7.03 -45.45 -18.42
CA TYR A 651 -5.61 -45.29 -18.60
C TYR A 651 -5.06 -43.99 -17.97
N ILE A 652 -5.72 -42.85 -18.19
CA ILE A 652 -5.29 -41.56 -17.61
C ILE A 652 -5.36 -41.60 -16.08
N GLU A 653 -6.39 -42.22 -15.49
CA GLU A 653 -6.49 -42.34 -14.04
C GLU A 653 -5.33 -43.17 -13.44
N GLN A 654 -4.93 -44.24 -14.12
CA GLN A 654 -3.80 -45.07 -13.69
C GLN A 654 -2.48 -44.32 -13.86
N HIS A 655 -2.31 -43.64 -14.98
CA HIS A 655 -1.13 -42.86 -15.28
C HIS A 655 -0.93 -41.71 -14.29
N PHE A 656 -1.97 -40.92 -14.03
CA PHE A 656 -1.93 -39.80 -13.09
C PHE A 656 -1.64 -40.27 -11.67
N LYS A 657 -2.29 -41.34 -11.20
CA LYS A 657 -1.99 -41.93 -9.87
C LYS A 657 -0.53 -42.40 -9.76
N PHE A 658 0.01 -42.97 -10.83
CA PHE A 658 1.40 -43.41 -10.86
C PHE A 658 2.36 -42.23 -10.79
N GLU A 659 2.11 -41.19 -11.58
CA GLU A 659 2.93 -39.98 -11.62
C GLU A 659 2.86 -39.21 -10.30
N GLU A 660 1.67 -38.96 -9.77
CA GLU A 660 1.45 -38.31 -8.48
C GLU A 660 2.10 -39.10 -7.33
N GLY A 661 2.06 -40.43 -7.39
CA GLY A 661 2.75 -41.30 -6.44
C GLY A 661 4.27 -41.12 -6.47
N LEU A 662 4.86 -41.04 -7.66
CA LEU A 662 6.29 -40.75 -7.83
C LEU A 662 6.65 -39.34 -7.34
N MET A 663 5.82 -38.34 -7.64
CA MET A 663 6.01 -36.96 -7.17
C MET A 663 5.96 -36.86 -5.64
N ALA A 664 5.03 -37.59 -5.01
CA ALA A 664 4.89 -37.64 -3.57
C ALA A 664 6.09 -38.31 -2.89
N GLU A 665 6.60 -39.43 -3.45
CA GLU A 665 7.81 -40.10 -2.95
C GLU A 665 9.05 -39.20 -3.03
N MET A 666 9.13 -38.35 -4.05
CA MET A 666 10.28 -37.49 -4.35
C MET A 666 10.17 -36.07 -3.76
N GLY A 667 9.06 -35.75 -3.10
CA GLY A 667 8.85 -34.45 -2.44
C GLY A 667 8.75 -33.26 -3.42
N TYR A 668 8.08 -33.45 -4.55
CA TYR A 668 7.93 -32.39 -5.56
C TYR A 668 7.03 -31.24 -5.06
N VAL A 669 7.52 -30.00 -5.16
CA VAL A 669 6.90 -28.82 -4.52
C VAL A 669 5.59 -28.37 -5.20
N TYR A 670 5.36 -28.75 -6.46
CA TYR A 670 4.20 -28.34 -7.27
C TYR A 670 3.13 -29.42 -7.39
N MET A 671 3.11 -30.38 -6.46
CA MET A 671 2.20 -31.53 -6.51
C MET A 671 0.71 -31.13 -6.47
N ASP A 672 0.33 -30.18 -5.60
CA ASP A 672 -1.07 -29.79 -5.44
C ASP A 672 -1.64 -29.16 -6.73
N SER A 673 -0.86 -28.30 -7.39
CA SER A 673 -1.24 -27.73 -8.70
C SER A 673 -1.32 -28.79 -9.79
N HIS A 674 -0.44 -29.79 -9.76
CA HIS A 674 -0.41 -30.89 -10.72
C HIS A 674 -1.67 -31.77 -10.61
N ILE A 675 -2.03 -32.16 -9.39
CA ILE A 675 -3.24 -32.93 -9.09
C ILE A 675 -4.51 -32.18 -9.55
N ILE A 676 -4.56 -30.86 -9.36
CA ILE A 676 -5.69 -30.04 -9.83
C ILE A 676 -5.80 -30.09 -11.36
N MET A 677 -4.68 -29.99 -12.09
CA MET A 677 -4.67 -30.10 -13.55
C MET A 677 -5.17 -31.47 -14.04
N HIS A 678 -4.76 -32.56 -13.39
CA HIS A 678 -5.23 -33.91 -13.67
C HIS A 678 -6.74 -34.06 -13.45
N ASN A 679 -7.24 -33.63 -12.29
CA ASN A 679 -8.67 -33.71 -11.96
C ASN A 679 -9.51 -32.91 -12.96
N ASN A 680 -9.08 -31.69 -13.31
CA ASN A 680 -9.74 -30.86 -14.32
C ASN A 680 -9.79 -31.55 -15.69
N PHE A 681 -8.73 -32.26 -16.08
CA PHE A 681 -8.71 -33.00 -17.33
C PHE A 681 -9.67 -34.20 -17.30
N ILE A 682 -9.69 -34.97 -16.20
CA ILE A 682 -10.63 -36.09 -16.03
C ILE A 682 -12.08 -35.58 -16.12
N GLU A 683 -12.42 -34.49 -15.42
CA GLU A 683 -13.77 -33.90 -15.49
C GLU A 683 -14.16 -33.49 -16.91
N LYS A 684 -13.23 -32.92 -17.68
CA LYS A 684 -13.46 -32.59 -19.09
C LYS A 684 -13.70 -33.82 -19.96
N ILE A 685 -12.91 -34.87 -19.80
CA ILE A 685 -13.09 -36.14 -20.53
C ILE A 685 -14.45 -36.76 -20.19
N GLN A 686 -14.84 -36.74 -18.92
CA GLN A 686 -16.15 -37.26 -18.47
C GLN A 686 -17.31 -36.41 -18.98
N HIS A 687 -17.20 -35.08 -18.93
CA HIS A 687 -18.18 -34.19 -19.52
C HIS A 687 -18.33 -34.44 -21.02
N ALA A 688 -17.21 -34.64 -21.71
CA ALA A 688 -17.22 -34.88 -23.14
C ALA A 688 -17.78 -36.25 -23.53
N TYR A 689 -17.47 -37.28 -22.76
CA TYR A 689 -18.08 -38.60 -22.86
C TYR A 689 -19.61 -38.54 -22.68
N ASN A 690 -20.07 -37.87 -21.62
CA ASN A 690 -21.50 -37.71 -21.35
C ASN A 690 -22.22 -36.92 -22.44
N THR A 691 -21.54 -35.96 -23.07
CA THR A 691 -22.09 -35.16 -24.16
C THR A 691 -22.16 -35.96 -25.46
N ALA A 692 -21.09 -36.69 -25.80
CA ALA A 692 -21.01 -37.55 -26.98
C ALA A 692 -22.04 -38.70 -26.96
N ILE A 693 -22.41 -39.21 -25.78
CA ILE A 693 -23.46 -40.23 -25.65
C ILE A 693 -24.86 -39.65 -25.97
N ASN A 694 -25.06 -38.35 -25.74
CA ASN A 694 -26.39 -37.73 -25.76
C ASN A 694 -26.70 -36.91 -27.03
N ASN A 695 -25.69 -36.51 -27.82
CA ASN A 695 -25.87 -35.71 -29.04
C ASN A 695 -25.38 -36.43 -30.32
N GLU A 696 -26.09 -36.28 -31.43
CA GLU A 696 -25.84 -36.92 -32.73
C GLU A 696 -24.91 -36.11 -33.67
N GLU A 697 -24.20 -35.09 -33.20
CA GLU A 697 -23.40 -34.20 -34.06
C GLU A 697 -21.93 -34.65 -34.22
N THR A 698 -21.46 -34.66 -35.47
CA THR A 698 -20.12 -35.08 -35.90
C THR A 698 -19.00 -34.06 -35.64
N ASP A 699 -19.32 -32.76 -35.53
CA ASP A 699 -18.33 -31.67 -35.33
C ASP A 699 -17.67 -31.71 -33.92
N TYR A 700 -18.30 -32.41 -32.98
CA TYR A 700 -17.84 -32.55 -31.60
C TYR A 700 -16.56 -33.41 -31.47
N PHE A 701 -16.38 -34.38 -32.35
CA PHE A 701 -15.25 -35.31 -32.29
C PHE A 701 -13.92 -34.67 -32.69
N THR A 702 -13.95 -33.73 -33.63
CA THR A 702 -12.77 -32.95 -34.02
C THR A 702 -12.29 -32.05 -32.88
N TYR A 703 -13.22 -31.40 -32.18
CA TYR A 703 -12.92 -30.62 -30.97
C TYR A 703 -12.31 -31.50 -29.87
N LEU A 704 -12.85 -32.70 -29.68
CA LEU A 704 -12.34 -33.64 -28.68
C LEU A 704 -10.90 -34.09 -28.98
N ILE A 705 -10.60 -34.38 -30.25
CA ILE A 705 -9.25 -34.73 -30.68
C ILE A 705 -8.29 -33.57 -30.38
N ASP A 706 -8.67 -32.34 -30.74
CA ASP A 706 -7.83 -31.16 -30.51
C ASP A 706 -7.59 -30.93 -29.01
N MET A 707 -8.63 -31.06 -28.19
CA MET A 707 -8.54 -30.95 -26.73
C MET A 707 -7.61 -32.00 -26.11
N VAL A 708 -7.79 -33.28 -26.44
CA VAL A 708 -6.97 -34.38 -25.90
C VAL A 708 -5.53 -34.25 -26.37
N SER A 709 -5.33 -33.93 -27.65
CA SER A 709 -4.00 -33.82 -28.25
C SER A 709 -3.23 -32.62 -27.72
N SER A 710 -3.91 -31.47 -27.61
CA SER A 710 -3.35 -30.25 -27.02
C SER A 710 -3.01 -30.48 -25.56
N TRP A 711 -3.88 -31.14 -24.79
CA TRP A 711 -3.61 -31.41 -23.39
C TRP A 711 -2.43 -32.36 -23.20
N ILE A 712 -2.41 -33.54 -23.84
CA ILE A 712 -1.32 -34.52 -23.71
C ILE A 712 0.01 -33.88 -24.09
N THR A 713 0.05 -33.18 -25.23
CA THR A 713 1.28 -32.58 -25.72
C THR A 713 1.75 -31.45 -24.80
N ASN A 714 0.85 -30.56 -24.39
CA ASN A 714 1.23 -29.41 -23.57
C ASN A 714 1.56 -29.81 -22.13
N HIS A 715 0.76 -30.66 -21.50
CA HIS A 715 0.95 -31.09 -20.13
C HIS A 715 2.30 -31.80 -19.94
N ILE A 716 2.62 -32.76 -20.81
CA ILE A 716 3.93 -33.45 -20.77
C ILE A 716 5.08 -32.46 -20.94
N LEU A 717 4.96 -31.57 -21.92
CA LEU A 717 6.02 -30.62 -22.24
C LEU A 717 6.21 -29.53 -21.18
N THR A 718 5.17 -29.17 -20.43
CA THR A 718 5.23 -28.07 -19.47
C THR A 718 5.37 -28.53 -18.03
N GLU A 719 4.71 -29.61 -17.62
CA GLU A 719 4.66 -30.04 -16.22
C GLU A 719 5.53 -31.26 -15.99
N ASP A 720 5.39 -32.31 -16.81
CA ASP A 720 6.08 -33.58 -16.57
C ASP A 720 7.58 -33.44 -16.90
N VAL A 721 7.93 -32.66 -17.92
CA VAL A 721 9.33 -32.31 -18.21
C VAL A 721 9.95 -31.45 -17.10
N LYS A 722 9.18 -30.58 -16.42
CA LYS A 722 9.70 -29.84 -15.25
C LYS A 722 9.97 -30.79 -14.08
N PHE A 723 9.08 -31.74 -13.84
CA PHE A 723 9.29 -32.79 -12.85
C PHE A 723 10.52 -33.66 -13.19
N GLY A 724 10.68 -34.05 -14.45
CA GLY A 724 11.89 -34.73 -14.94
C GLY A 724 13.18 -33.94 -14.69
N LYS A 725 13.18 -32.64 -14.97
CA LYS A 725 14.30 -31.72 -14.68
C LYS A 725 14.57 -31.54 -13.18
N PHE A 726 13.54 -31.64 -12.33
CA PHE A 726 13.71 -31.61 -10.88
C PHE A 726 14.48 -32.86 -10.41
N LEU A 727 14.14 -34.04 -10.94
CA LEU A 727 14.79 -35.30 -10.59
C LEU A 727 16.25 -35.39 -11.07
N SER A 728 16.56 -34.84 -12.24
CA SER A 728 17.95 -34.79 -12.72
C SER A 728 18.84 -33.88 -11.87
N LYS A 729 18.26 -32.89 -11.18
CA LYS A 729 18.98 -32.01 -10.24
C LYS A 729 19.10 -32.59 -8.83
N SER A 730 18.25 -33.54 -8.43
CA SER A 730 18.28 -34.19 -7.12
C SER A 730 19.15 -35.47 -7.08
N THR A 731 19.66 -35.90 -8.24
CA THR A 731 20.51 -37.10 -8.40
C THR A 731 22.01 -36.79 -8.57
N ASP A 732 22.37 -35.50 -8.64
CA ASP A 732 23.73 -34.96 -8.44
C ASP A 732 23.92 -34.51 -6.97
#